data_AF-A0AAN6XSY2-F1
#
_entry.id   AF-A0AAN6XSY2-F1
#
_cell.length_a   1.000
_cell.length_b   1.000
_cell.length_c   1.000
_cell.angle_alpha   90.00
_cell.angle_beta   90.00
_cell.angle_gamma   90.00
#
_symmetry.space_group_name_H-M   'P 1'
#
loop_
_entity.id
_entity.type
_entity.pdbx_description
1 polymer ?
#
loop_
_entity_poly.entity_id
_entity_poly.type
_entity_poly.pdbx_seq_one_letter_code
_entity_poly.pdbx_strand_id
1 'polypeptide(L)'
;MAGNLFRHNIGPNGEVLGMRDLLGQEVRGDPIVVHDPPLPISLSGEFLLFLNENKLPNGRVNPLPKLTPQEMAMFAKPYREWAPTPFNNTRNPAESAANLFMFAFSGMEDLFDFSAILSGRFEGLSMVDYELAFNKQRAWGGLVPLSDRRLKEKGMDQLDDSLPPKRFLYAIDHLEKTDVFLYFNIPERLGKMRKAYNRVYDHLAQFDQALASYYAQRQETRDPNFQGKAAQLWAEFFFSRVEFMTTRAHQWYMSHANALHAQLVEMLRTQPPQVGDPRGGTRNQLEMLVQRRSKAELSLLIPLTGFKNPLAHWKHLSAPPIVNWTYHLHARGALPIPAGTYPQDVAQRETVFANRLQHLIDTQGNSSDDAIRRQTQTWAALDQVSSEMRGNMSVIPTPITEELWITRLKARMARYSDQPLVTYTHWGFVAYRLDYSHSDEQWSSFLAKFNSDTSAWAGTGNEETVLGASSIKQSCKITWLDGREHGIPENDIPAARRHFTSLRESKSPLINSLLFPHDVFLLADRDAIDSYLNPPSLSGQDWIDTTDLKSHITLIQGAGFNAEQAARDKEAPGYSGLVWVAGCALFEDVFPGLFMTLYEPKQLWNISACHPGGVYLGAPLARYQSHLWAGFNDLRLDLVRAALGQQSQA
;
A
#
# COMPACT_ATOMS: atom_id res chain seq x y z
N MET A 1 -20.05 -37.25 13.78
CA MET A 1 -19.88 -36.50 12.52
C MET A 1 -19.87 -34.98 12.74
N ALA A 2 -19.38 -34.51 13.90
CA ALA A 2 -19.04 -33.12 14.21
C ALA A 2 -17.71 -33.12 14.97
N GLY A 3 -16.69 -33.75 14.39
CA GLY A 3 -15.40 -33.97 15.02
C GLY A 3 -14.30 -33.76 14.00
N ASN A 4 -13.81 -32.51 13.94
CA ASN A 4 -12.47 -32.11 13.46
C ASN A 4 -12.29 -30.57 13.37
N LEU A 5 -13.23 -29.76 13.88
CA LEU A 5 -13.10 -28.29 13.98
C LEU A 5 -12.36 -27.79 15.23
N PHE A 6 -11.76 -28.68 16.03
CA PHE A 6 -11.08 -28.30 17.27
C PHE A 6 -9.72 -28.99 17.37
N ARG A 7 -8.65 -28.24 17.05
CA ARG A 7 -7.30 -28.47 17.56
C ARG A 7 -6.84 -27.19 18.27
N HIS A 8 -6.28 -27.38 19.46
CA HIS A 8 -6.25 -26.43 20.56
C HIS A 8 -5.18 -25.33 20.43
N ASN A 9 -5.49 -24.14 20.95
CA ASN A 9 -4.54 -23.26 21.63
C ASN A 9 -5.23 -22.64 22.84
N ILE A 10 -4.99 -23.20 24.02
CA ILE A 10 -5.54 -22.75 25.31
C ILE A 10 -4.47 -22.93 26.38
N GLY A 11 -4.30 -21.92 27.25
CA GLY A 11 -3.66 -22.04 28.57
C GLY A 11 -4.66 -21.84 29.74
N PRO A 12 -4.34 -22.24 30.99
CA PRO A 12 -5.30 -22.82 31.93
C PRO A 12 -6.02 -21.85 32.89
N ASN A 13 -5.89 -20.52 32.77
CA ASN A 13 -6.30 -19.60 33.85
C ASN A 13 -7.32 -18.49 33.46
N GLY A 14 -7.94 -18.53 32.27
CA GLY A 14 -9.27 -17.92 32.07
C GLY A 14 -9.49 -16.40 32.16
N GLU A 15 -8.69 -15.52 31.53
CA GLU A 15 -9.07 -14.10 31.30
C GLU A 15 -8.79 -13.56 29.87
N VAL A 16 -9.32 -12.36 29.53
CA VAL A 16 -9.81 -11.87 28.21
C VAL A 16 -8.85 -10.99 27.37
N LEU A 17 -8.96 -11.14 26.04
CA LEU A 17 -8.68 -10.26 24.88
C LEU A 17 -7.60 -9.17 24.94
N GLY A 18 -6.43 -9.57 24.45
CA GLY A 18 -5.38 -8.76 23.84
C GLY A 18 -4.46 -9.72 23.10
N MET A 19 -3.84 -9.32 21.98
CA MET A 19 -2.95 -10.17 21.19
C MET A 19 -1.97 -10.94 22.10
N ARG A 20 -2.02 -12.28 22.06
CA ARG A 20 -1.06 -13.15 22.74
C ARG A 20 -0.18 -13.82 21.71
N ASP A 21 1.09 -13.99 22.04
CA ASP A 21 2.01 -14.72 21.17
C ASP A 21 1.69 -16.23 21.14
N LEU A 22 2.27 -16.94 20.18
CA LEU A 22 2.15 -18.40 20.05
C LEU A 22 2.75 -19.18 21.24
N LEU A 23 3.28 -18.49 22.26
CA LEU A 23 3.88 -19.02 23.48
C LEU A 23 3.12 -18.60 24.76
N GLY A 24 1.99 -17.90 24.64
CA GLY A 24 1.11 -17.57 25.76
C GLY A 24 1.62 -16.46 26.68
N GLN A 25 2.54 -15.59 26.24
CA GLN A 25 2.88 -14.39 27.01
C GLN A 25 1.87 -13.25 26.80
N GLU A 26 1.52 -12.58 27.89
CA GLU A 26 0.60 -11.44 27.88
C GLU A 26 1.26 -10.20 27.27
N VAL A 27 0.76 -9.78 26.11
CA VAL A 27 0.94 -8.41 25.62
C VAL A 27 -0.42 -7.72 25.76
N ARG A 28 -0.54 -6.83 26.74
CA ARG A 28 -1.65 -5.86 26.80
C ARG A 28 -1.59 -5.05 25.50
N GLY A 29 -2.60 -5.17 24.65
CA GLY A 29 -2.62 -4.51 23.35
C GLY A 29 -2.99 -3.04 23.48
N ASP A 30 -2.05 -2.19 23.90
CA ASP A 30 -2.02 -0.83 23.36
C ASP A 30 -2.08 -0.93 21.81
N PRO A 31 -2.69 0.03 21.08
CA PRO A 31 -2.60 0.04 19.62
C PRO A 31 -1.14 -0.22 19.21
N ILE A 32 -0.91 -1.14 18.27
CA ILE A 32 0.46 -1.35 17.77
C ILE A 32 0.86 -0.03 17.15
N VAL A 33 1.78 0.66 17.81
CA VAL A 33 2.28 1.94 17.35
C VAL A 33 3.68 1.69 16.84
N VAL A 34 3.92 2.10 15.60
CA VAL A 34 5.22 1.94 14.94
C VAL A 34 5.87 3.28 14.71
N HIS A 35 7.20 3.24 14.62
CA HIS A 35 7.98 4.37 14.17
C HIS A 35 7.77 4.58 12.68
N ASP A 36 7.16 5.70 12.33
CA ASP A 36 6.93 6.12 10.96
C ASP A 36 7.98 7.14 10.52
N PRO A 37 8.82 6.80 9.53
CA PRO A 37 9.79 7.75 8.97
C PRO A 37 9.10 8.78 8.08
N PRO A 38 9.69 9.99 7.93
CA PRO A 38 9.12 11.05 7.11
C PRO A 38 9.03 10.66 5.62
N LEU A 39 9.94 9.79 5.16
CA LEU A 39 9.94 9.17 3.85
C LEU A 39 10.01 7.64 4.03
N PRO A 40 9.24 6.85 3.28
CA PRO A 40 9.38 5.39 3.30
C PRO A 40 10.79 4.94 2.96
N ILE A 41 11.32 3.97 3.71
CA ILE A 41 12.64 3.39 3.45
C ILE A 41 12.67 2.71 2.07
N SER A 42 11.56 2.11 1.63
CA SER A 42 11.43 1.47 0.31
C SER A 42 11.76 2.42 -0.86
N LEU A 43 11.40 3.70 -0.76
CA LEU A 43 11.72 4.72 -1.78
C LEU A 43 13.22 4.88 -1.99
N SER A 44 14.06 4.63 -0.98
CA SER A 44 15.51 4.75 -1.10
C SER A 44 16.06 3.73 -2.11
N GLY A 45 15.67 2.46 -1.96
CA GLY A 45 16.03 1.39 -2.90
C GLY A 45 15.46 1.61 -4.29
N GLU A 46 14.21 2.10 -4.38
CA GLU A 46 13.59 2.43 -5.65
C GLU A 46 14.28 3.59 -6.38
N PHE A 47 14.78 4.60 -5.66
CA PHE A 47 15.54 5.69 -6.24
C PHE A 47 16.87 5.19 -6.81
N LEU A 48 17.59 4.33 -6.08
CA LEU A 48 18.82 3.70 -6.57
C LEU A 48 18.58 2.86 -7.83
N LEU A 49 17.47 2.12 -7.87
CA LEU A 49 17.04 1.40 -9.08
C LEU A 49 16.72 2.36 -10.22
N PHE A 50 16.05 3.48 -9.94
CA PHE A 50 15.78 4.53 -10.92
C PHE A 50 17.07 5.12 -11.50
N LEU A 51 18.09 5.40 -10.69
CA LEU A 51 19.38 5.91 -11.19
C LEU A 51 20.01 4.98 -12.23
N ASN A 52 19.79 3.67 -12.12
CA ASN A 52 20.25 2.68 -13.10
C ASN A 52 19.30 2.57 -14.32
N GLU A 53 17.99 2.48 -14.09
CA GLU A 53 16.97 2.19 -15.13
C GLU A 53 16.59 3.41 -15.96
N ASN A 54 16.62 4.60 -15.36
CA ASN A 54 16.11 5.84 -15.91
C ASN A 54 14.62 5.80 -16.31
N LYS A 55 13.84 4.97 -15.60
CA LYS A 55 12.38 4.88 -15.73
C LYS A 55 11.72 5.47 -14.51
N LEU A 56 10.86 6.46 -14.72
CA LEU A 56 10.10 7.11 -13.67
C LEU A 56 8.96 6.21 -13.17
N PRO A 57 8.45 6.45 -11.94
CA PRO A 57 7.32 5.71 -11.39
C PRO A 57 6.07 5.69 -12.28
N ASN A 58 5.84 6.75 -13.05
CA ASN A 58 4.73 6.84 -14.01
C ASN A 58 5.00 6.13 -15.36
N GLY A 59 6.06 5.31 -15.46
CA GLY A 59 6.45 4.60 -16.66
C GLY A 59 7.15 5.44 -17.73
N ARG A 60 7.21 6.77 -17.55
CA ARG A 60 7.90 7.67 -18.50
C ARG A 60 9.42 7.49 -18.41
N VAL A 61 10.08 7.74 -19.54
CA VAL A 61 11.54 7.83 -19.57
C VAL A 61 11.92 9.18 -18.97
N ASN A 62 12.87 9.17 -18.04
CA ASN A 62 13.36 10.41 -17.46
C ASN A 62 14.15 11.21 -18.52
N PRO A 63 13.82 12.50 -18.74
CA PRO A 63 14.47 13.33 -19.74
C PRO A 63 15.88 13.80 -19.32
N LEU A 64 16.23 13.67 -18.03
CA LEU A 64 17.53 14.12 -17.54
C LEU A 64 18.64 13.10 -17.86
N PRO A 65 19.88 13.56 -18.12
CA PRO A 65 21.05 12.68 -18.27
C PRO A 65 21.26 11.79 -17.04
N LYS A 66 21.80 10.58 -17.24
CA LYS A 66 22.07 9.62 -16.16
C LYS A 66 23.39 9.93 -15.46
N LEU A 67 23.65 9.24 -14.34
CA LEU A 67 25.00 9.10 -13.79
C LEU A 67 25.75 7.98 -14.52
N THR A 68 27.08 8.10 -14.64
CA THR A 68 27.93 7.01 -15.15
C THR A 68 28.04 5.87 -14.11
N PRO A 69 28.37 4.64 -14.53
CA PRO A 69 28.65 3.56 -13.58
C PRO A 69 29.77 3.90 -12.57
N GLN A 70 30.77 4.69 -12.98
CA GLN A 70 31.84 5.14 -12.10
C GLN A 70 31.32 6.12 -11.04
N GLU A 71 30.47 7.07 -11.43
CA GLU A 71 29.85 8.02 -10.49
C GLU A 71 28.91 7.30 -9.52
N MET A 72 28.18 6.29 -9.99
CA MET A 72 27.39 5.41 -9.13
C MET A 72 28.26 4.66 -8.12
N ALA A 73 29.47 4.23 -8.51
CA ALA A 73 30.41 3.64 -7.57
C ALA A 73 30.95 4.68 -6.56
N MET A 74 31.20 5.93 -6.99
CA MET A 74 31.60 7.03 -6.11
C MET A 74 30.51 7.42 -5.11
N PHE A 75 29.24 7.31 -5.50
CA PHE A 75 28.09 7.58 -4.63
C PHE A 75 28.12 6.74 -3.34
N ALA A 76 28.53 5.46 -3.45
CA ALA A 76 28.66 4.55 -2.32
C ALA A 76 29.99 4.71 -1.56
N LYS A 77 31.05 5.20 -2.22
CA LYS A 77 32.38 5.34 -1.61
C LYS A 77 32.46 6.55 -0.68
N PRO A 78 33.17 6.42 0.47
CA PRO A 78 33.45 7.57 1.32
C PRO A 78 34.13 8.71 0.56
N TYR A 79 33.71 9.95 0.81
CA TYR A 79 34.24 11.12 0.10
C TYR A 79 35.76 11.26 0.25
N ARG A 80 36.32 10.90 1.41
CA ARG A 80 37.76 10.91 1.67
C ARG A 80 38.59 10.08 0.69
N GLU A 81 37.98 9.09 0.03
CA GLU A 81 38.69 8.16 -0.87
C GLU A 81 38.81 8.68 -2.30
N TRP A 82 37.96 9.64 -2.72
CA TRP A 82 37.89 10.05 -4.12
C TRP A 82 37.66 11.54 -4.35
N ALA A 83 36.98 12.24 -3.42
CA ALA A 83 36.59 13.63 -3.63
C ALA A 83 37.77 14.58 -3.40
N PRO A 84 37.84 15.72 -4.11
CA PRO A 84 38.81 16.77 -3.80
C PRO A 84 38.46 17.57 -2.54
N THR A 85 39.41 18.38 -2.05
CA THR A 85 39.16 19.38 -1.00
C THR A 85 38.15 20.43 -1.49
N PRO A 86 37.20 20.88 -0.64
CA PRO A 86 37.04 20.57 0.79
C PRO A 86 36.24 19.29 1.09
N PHE A 87 35.69 18.61 0.09
CA PHE A 87 34.75 17.50 0.27
C PHE A 87 35.39 16.23 0.85
N ASN A 88 36.70 16.04 0.73
CA ASN A 88 37.42 14.94 1.39
C ASN A 88 37.62 15.12 2.90
N ASN A 89 37.41 16.33 3.44
CA ASN A 89 37.59 16.62 4.86
C ASN A 89 36.29 16.39 5.63
N THR A 90 35.84 15.13 5.69
CA THR A 90 34.61 14.74 6.39
C THR A 90 34.87 14.50 7.87
N ARG A 91 33.88 14.80 8.73
CA ARG A 91 33.98 14.52 10.16
C ARG A 91 33.96 13.02 10.44
N ASN A 92 33.14 12.28 9.68
CA ASN A 92 33.07 10.83 9.74
C ASN A 92 33.87 10.22 8.58
N PRO A 93 34.87 9.36 8.85
CA PRO A 93 35.63 8.70 7.80
C PRO A 93 34.79 7.79 6.87
N ALA A 94 33.63 7.32 7.32
CA ALA A 94 32.69 6.52 6.53
C ALA A 94 31.64 7.36 5.79
N GLU A 95 31.75 8.69 5.79
CA GLU A 95 30.76 9.57 5.17
C GLU A 95 30.81 9.45 3.64
N SER A 96 29.71 8.96 3.07
CA SER A 96 29.46 8.86 1.62
C SER A 96 28.10 9.48 1.30
N ALA A 97 27.87 9.81 0.02
CA ALA A 97 26.56 10.30 -0.43
C ALA A 97 25.45 9.28 -0.13
N ALA A 98 25.71 7.99 -0.33
CA ALA A 98 24.78 6.91 -0.01
C ALA A 98 24.42 6.85 1.48
N ASN A 99 25.40 7.01 2.38
CA ASN A 99 25.14 6.96 3.82
C ASN A 99 24.30 8.18 4.27
N LEU A 100 24.70 9.39 3.85
CA LEU A 100 23.93 10.61 4.15
C LEU A 100 22.50 10.55 3.59
N PHE A 101 22.37 10.04 2.36
CA PHE A 101 21.09 9.75 1.74
C PHE A 101 20.23 8.81 2.60
N MET A 102 20.76 7.67 3.03
CA MET A 102 20.01 6.71 3.86
C MET A 102 19.60 7.29 5.23
N PHE A 103 20.47 8.06 5.88
CA PHE A 103 20.13 8.68 7.16
C PHE A 103 18.96 9.66 7.03
N ALA A 104 18.92 10.44 5.95
CA ALA A 104 17.83 11.36 5.68
C ALA A 104 16.47 10.66 5.50
N PHE A 105 16.45 9.50 4.83
CA PHE A 105 15.23 8.69 4.69
C PHE A 105 14.74 8.13 6.02
N SER A 106 15.66 7.60 6.81
CA SER A 106 15.32 6.99 8.10
C SER A 106 14.83 7.99 9.16
N GLY A 107 15.00 9.30 8.93
CA GLY A 107 14.73 10.32 9.94
C GLY A 107 15.68 10.23 11.15
N MET A 108 16.78 9.47 11.00
CA MET A 108 17.76 9.19 12.06
C MET A 108 19.07 9.97 11.86
N GLU A 109 19.05 11.09 11.16
CA GLU A 109 20.24 11.95 11.03
C GLU A 109 20.77 12.44 12.39
N ASP A 110 19.87 12.56 13.38
CA ASP A 110 20.23 12.91 14.75
C ASP A 110 21.00 11.76 15.46
N LEU A 111 21.21 10.58 14.84
CA LEU A 111 22.13 9.56 15.35
C LEU A 111 23.59 10.04 15.39
N PHE A 112 23.92 11.16 14.76
CA PHE A 112 25.21 11.82 14.95
C PHE A 112 25.21 12.82 16.13
N ASP A 113 24.05 13.03 16.77
CA ASP A 113 23.88 13.81 17.99
C ASP A 113 23.68 12.89 19.20
N PHE A 114 24.67 12.89 20.09
CA PHE A 114 24.68 12.06 21.29
C PHE A 114 23.46 12.30 22.20
N SER A 115 22.86 13.49 22.16
CA SER A 115 21.67 13.84 22.96
C SER A 115 20.38 13.20 22.44
N ALA A 116 20.25 13.02 21.12
CA ALA A 116 19.11 12.33 20.52
C ALA A 116 19.17 10.81 20.79
N ILE A 117 20.38 10.23 20.76
CA ILE A 117 20.62 8.82 21.12
C ILE A 117 20.18 8.54 22.56
N LEU A 118 20.62 9.37 23.51
CA LEU A 118 20.32 9.17 24.93
C LEU A 118 18.85 9.39 25.28
N SER A 119 18.15 10.26 24.53
CA SER A 119 16.74 10.54 24.77
C SER A 119 15.79 9.56 24.07
N GLY A 120 16.28 8.79 23.09
CA GLY A 120 15.44 7.91 22.25
C GLY A 120 14.38 8.66 21.43
N ARG A 121 14.49 10.00 21.33
CA ARG A 121 13.55 10.86 20.62
C ARG A 121 14.22 11.39 19.36
N PHE A 122 13.92 10.77 18.23
CA PHE A 122 14.33 11.25 16.93
C PHE A 122 13.30 12.27 16.42
N GLU A 123 13.73 13.51 16.18
CA GLU A 123 12.83 14.61 15.79
C GLU A 123 12.10 14.30 14.46
N GLY A 124 12.74 13.51 13.60
CA GLY A 124 12.21 13.09 12.30
C GLY A 124 11.13 12.00 12.36
N LEU A 125 11.10 11.17 13.40
CA LEU A 125 10.18 10.04 13.50
C LEU A 125 8.82 10.47 14.06
N SER A 126 7.77 9.77 13.64
CA SER A 126 6.42 9.94 14.15
C SER A 126 5.92 8.60 14.70
N MET A 127 5.22 8.61 15.82
CA MET A 127 4.52 7.43 16.31
C MET A 127 3.12 7.41 15.70
N VAL A 128 2.78 6.34 14.99
CA VAL A 128 1.47 6.19 14.35
C VAL A 128 0.92 4.78 14.56
N ASP A 129 -0.40 4.69 14.47
CA ASP A 129 -1.08 3.40 14.40
C ASP A 129 -0.56 2.57 13.23
N TYR A 130 -0.39 1.28 13.49
CA TYR A 130 0.12 0.31 12.54
C TYR A 130 -0.68 0.24 11.24
N GLU A 131 -2.02 0.31 11.30
CA GLU A 131 -2.90 0.29 10.14
C GLU A 131 -2.61 1.49 9.21
N LEU A 132 -2.40 2.66 9.82
CA LEU A 132 -2.07 3.88 9.10
C LEU A 132 -0.70 3.77 8.45
N ALA A 133 0.31 3.26 9.16
CA ALA A 133 1.64 3.01 8.59
C ALA A 133 1.58 2.02 7.41
N PHE A 134 0.81 0.94 7.54
CA PHE A 134 0.62 -0.05 6.48
C PHE A 134 -0.04 0.57 5.23
N ASN A 135 -1.15 1.31 5.41
CA ASN A 135 -1.81 2.02 4.31
C ASN A 135 -0.93 3.09 3.67
N LYS A 136 -0.09 3.77 4.46
CA LYS A 136 0.89 4.75 3.96
C LYS A 136 1.87 4.07 3.00
N GLN A 137 2.45 2.93 3.38
CA GLN A 137 3.38 2.19 2.52
C GLN A 137 2.73 1.75 1.21
N ARG A 138 1.50 1.22 1.29
CA ARG A 138 0.71 0.84 0.11
C ARG A 138 0.49 2.02 -0.84
N ALA A 139 0.10 3.18 -0.30
CA ALA A 139 -0.14 4.38 -1.09
C ALA A 139 1.14 4.84 -1.81
N TRP A 140 2.29 4.80 -1.15
CA TRP A 140 3.59 5.08 -1.79
C TRP A 140 3.95 4.09 -2.91
N GLY A 141 3.55 2.83 -2.77
CA GLY A 141 3.67 1.82 -3.82
C GLY A 141 2.65 1.96 -4.95
N GLY A 142 1.68 2.87 -4.82
CA GLY A 142 0.57 3.02 -5.75
C GLY A 142 -0.44 1.86 -5.73
N LEU A 143 -0.43 1.05 -4.67
CA LEU A 143 -1.43 0.01 -4.47
C LEU A 143 -2.75 0.65 -4.04
N VAL A 144 -3.83 0.24 -4.68
CA VAL A 144 -5.18 0.67 -4.29
C VAL A 144 -5.66 -0.05 -3.03
N PRO A 145 -6.64 0.49 -2.30
CA PRO A 145 -7.20 -0.18 -1.14
C PRO A 145 -7.80 -1.54 -1.49
N LEU A 146 -8.51 -1.64 -2.61
CA LEU A 146 -9.16 -2.86 -3.05
C LEU A 146 -9.15 -2.93 -4.58
N SER A 147 -8.87 -4.12 -5.14
CA SER A 147 -9.04 -4.34 -6.57
C SER A 147 -10.51 -4.34 -6.96
N ASP A 148 -10.81 -4.04 -8.23
CA ASP A 148 -12.17 -4.05 -8.75
C ASP A 148 -12.80 -5.46 -8.60
N ARG A 149 -12.00 -6.52 -8.78
CA ARG A 149 -12.43 -7.90 -8.55
C ARG A 149 -12.93 -8.10 -7.13
N ARG A 150 -12.12 -7.74 -6.14
CA ARG A 150 -12.44 -7.99 -4.73
C ARG A 150 -13.58 -7.12 -4.24
N LEU A 151 -13.73 -5.93 -4.82
CA LEU A 151 -14.88 -5.06 -4.58
C LEU A 151 -16.17 -5.73 -5.08
N LYS A 152 -16.15 -6.30 -6.30
CA LYS A 152 -17.25 -7.10 -6.86
C LYS A 152 -17.55 -8.36 -6.03
N GLU A 153 -16.52 -9.11 -5.62
CA GLU A 153 -16.68 -10.31 -4.77
C GLU A 153 -17.35 -10.00 -3.43
N LYS A 154 -17.15 -8.79 -2.90
CA LYS A 154 -17.78 -8.31 -1.67
C LYS A 154 -19.15 -7.64 -1.92
N GLY A 155 -19.63 -7.62 -3.16
CA GLY A 155 -20.89 -6.99 -3.56
C GLY A 155 -20.95 -5.51 -3.21
N MET A 156 -19.80 -4.82 -3.17
CA MET A 156 -19.73 -3.38 -2.85
C MET A 156 -19.98 -2.51 -4.09
N ASP A 157 -19.97 -3.12 -5.27
CA ASP A 157 -20.31 -2.50 -6.56
C ASP A 157 -21.81 -2.51 -6.83
N GLN A 158 -22.63 -3.16 -6.00
CA GLN A 158 -24.06 -3.36 -6.22
C GLN A 158 -24.87 -2.84 -5.03
N LEU A 159 -25.65 -1.80 -5.28
CA LEU A 159 -26.65 -1.28 -4.37
C LEU A 159 -28.02 -1.78 -4.87
N ASP A 160 -28.61 -2.73 -4.15
CA ASP A 160 -29.97 -3.22 -4.41
C ASP A 160 -30.79 -3.15 -3.12
N ASP A 161 -32.08 -2.86 -3.24
CA ASP A 161 -33.05 -2.81 -2.14
C ASP A 161 -33.22 -4.19 -1.46
N SER A 162 -32.85 -5.28 -2.15
CA SER A 162 -32.82 -6.64 -1.59
C SER A 162 -31.60 -6.95 -0.73
N LEU A 163 -30.55 -6.11 -0.79
CA LEU A 163 -29.30 -6.29 -0.06
C LEU A 163 -29.28 -5.47 1.24
N PRO A 164 -28.59 -5.92 2.31
CA PRO A 164 -28.53 -5.17 3.56
C PRO A 164 -27.93 -3.76 3.36
N PRO A 165 -28.48 -2.70 3.99
CA PRO A 165 -27.96 -1.32 3.93
C PRO A 165 -26.47 -1.17 4.28
N LYS A 166 -25.89 -2.19 4.91
CA LYS A 166 -24.47 -2.32 5.25
C LYS A 166 -23.54 -2.30 4.02
N ARG A 167 -23.99 -2.70 2.82
CA ARG A 167 -23.16 -2.74 1.59
C ARG A 167 -22.66 -1.35 1.18
N PHE A 168 -23.52 -0.34 1.25
CA PHE A 168 -23.12 1.04 1.00
C PHE A 168 -22.10 1.55 2.04
N LEU A 169 -22.31 1.23 3.32
CA LEU A 169 -21.38 1.62 4.39
C LEU A 169 -20.01 0.96 4.19
N TYR A 170 -19.97 -0.30 3.78
CA TYR A 170 -18.73 -0.98 3.42
C TYR A 170 -18.02 -0.30 2.25
N ALA A 171 -18.73 0.03 1.17
CA ALA A 171 -18.16 0.72 0.03
C ALA A 171 -17.56 2.09 0.42
N ILE A 172 -18.29 2.86 1.23
CA ILE A 172 -17.81 4.16 1.74
C ILE A 172 -16.58 4.02 2.63
N ASP A 173 -16.55 3.06 3.54
CA ASP A 173 -15.40 2.86 4.43
C ASP A 173 -14.13 2.45 3.64
N HIS A 174 -14.29 1.66 2.57
CA HIS A 174 -13.19 1.37 1.65
C HIS A 174 -12.72 2.60 0.86
N LEU A 175 -13.63 3.47 0.43
CA LEU A 175 -13.26 4.77 -0.15
C LEU A 175 -12.45 5.62 0.86
N GLU A 176 -12.83 5.58 2.13
CA GLU A 176 -12.13 6.27 3.22
C GLU A 176 -10.73 5.72 3.51
N LYS A 177 -10.33 4.54 2.99
CA LYS A 177 -8.93 4.09 3.10
C LYS A 177 -7.95 4.97 2.34
N THR A 178 -8.46 5.80 1.42
CA THR A 178 -7.69 6.87 0.80
C THR A 178 -7.47 8.09 1.73
N ASP A 179 -8.08 8.12 2.92
CA ASP A 179 -7.84 9.16 3.93
C ASP A 179 -6.42 9.13 4.51
N VAL A 180 -5.59 8.14 4.17
CA VAL A 180 -4.14 8.18 4.43
C VAL A 180 -3.50 9.48 3.89
N PHE A 181 -4.08 10.10 2.87
CA PHE A 181 -3.62 11.39 2.38
C PHE A 181 -3.95 12.58 3.29
N LEU A 182 -4.96 12.48 4.16
CA LEU A 182 -5.14 13.46 5.23
C LEU A 182 -3.93 13.47 6.16
N TYR A 183 -3.41 12.29 6.50
CA TYR A 183 -2.21 12.16 7.32
C TYR A 183 -1.00 12.84 6.67
N PHE A 184 -0.78 12.61 5.37
CA PHE A 184 0.29 13.31 4.62
C PHE A 184 0.13 14.84 4.64
N ASN A 185 -1.11 15.32 4.69
CA ASN A 185 -1.45 16.74 4.66
C ASN A 185 -1.48 17.41 6.05
N ILE A 186 -1.31 16.67 7.15
CA ILE A 186 -1.18 17.28 8.48
C ILE A 186 0.07 18.20 8.44
N PRO A 187 -0.04 19.49 8.80
CA PRO A 187 1.05 20.45 8.63
C PRO A 187 2.39 20.00 9.23
N GLU A 188 2.35 19.38 10.42
CA GLU A 188 3.53 18.81 11.06
C GLU A 188 4.15 17.68 10.22
N ARG A 189 3.34 16.76 9.70
CA ARG A 189 3.79 15.60 8.92
C ARG A 189 4.32 16.03 7.55
N LEU A 190 3.62 16.93 6.87
CA LEU A 190 4.07 17.54 5.62
C LEU A 190 5.38 18.31 5.82
N GLY A 191 5.51 19.03 6.94
CA GLY A 191 6.74 19.74 7.32
C GLY A 191 7.93 18.79 7.51
N LYS A 192 7.71 17.66 8.21
CA LYS A 192 8.73 16.60 8.39
C LYS A 192 9.14 15.98 7.06
N MET A 193 8.18 15.63 6.19
CA MET A 193 8.45 15.12 4.85
C MET A 193 9.24 16.12 3.99
N ARG A 194 8.85 17.40 4.01
CA ARG A 194 9.56 18.49 3.32
C ARG A 194 11.00 18.63 3.81
N LYS A 195 11.20 18.61 5.13
CA LYS A 195 12.52 18.70 5.77
C LYS A 195 13.41 17.54 5.30
N ALA A 196 12.91 16.30 5.39
CA ALA A 196 13.64 15.11 4.93
C ALA A 196 13.97 15.16 3.44
N TYR A 197 12.99 15.48 2.58
CA TYR A 197 13.22 15.63 1.14
C TYR A 197 14.28 16.69 0.82
N ASN A 198 14.20 17.87 1.46
CA ASN A 198 15.14 18.97 1.21
C ASN A 198 16.56 18.60 1.66
N ARG A 199 16.71 17.82 2.72
CA ARG A 199 18.01 17.31 3.18
C ARG A 199 18.59 16.28 2.23
N VAL A 200 17.79 15.32 1.75
CA VAL A 200 18.20 14.40 0.67
C VAL A 200 18.70 15.21 -0.53
N TYR A 201 17.94 16.21 -0.96
CA TYR A 201 18.32 17.08 -2.06
C TYR A 201 19.67 17.77 -1.81
N ASP A 202 19.92 18.28 -0.62
CA ASP A 202 21.16 18.97 -0.26
C ASP A 202 22.38 18.02 -0.23
N HIS A 203 22.23 16.82 0.32
CA HIS A 203 23.29 15.81 0.30
C HIS A 203 23.64 15.39 -1.13
N LEU A 204 22.64 15.25 -2.00
CA LEU A 204 22.87 14.96 -3.42
C LEU A 204 23.48 16.15 -4.17
N ALA A 205 23.13 17.39 -3.79
CA ALA A 205 23.73 18.58 -4.38
C ALA A 205 25.20 18.73 -3.96
N GLN A 206 25.54 18.37 -2.72
CA GLN A 206 26.94 18.28 -2.26
C GLN A 206 27.71 17.22 -3.05
N PHE A 207 27.11 16.05 -3.30
CA PHE A 207 27.69 15.03 -4.17
C PHE A 207 27.95 15.55 -5.58
N ASP A 208 26.98 16.26 -6.18
CA ASP A 208 27.13 16.87 -7.50
C ASP A 208 28.29 17.88 -7.56
N GLN A 209 28.48 18.67 -6.50
CA GLN A 209 29.61 19.61 -6.39
C GLN A 209 30.97 18.89 -6.24
N ALA A 210 31.01 17.81 -5.46
CA ALA A 210 32.20 16.98 -5.30
C ALA A 210 32.60 16.32 -6.64
N LEU A 211 31.62 15.80 -7.40
CA LEU A 211 31.84 15.28 -8.75
C LEU A 211 32.36 16.36 -9.70
N ALA A 212 31.73 17.54 -9.72
CA ALA A 212 32.19 18.64 -10.57
C ALA A 212 33.65 19.02 -10.26
N SER A 213 34.01 19.07 -8.97
CA SER A 213 35.37 19.34 -8.52
C SER A 213 36.36 18.24 -8.94
N TYR A 214 35.94 16.97 -8.85
CA TYR A 214 36.75 15.81 -9.24
C TYR A 214 37.15 15.88 -10.73
N TYR A 215 36.18 16.14 -11.61
CA TYR A 215 36.43 16.26 -13.05
C TYR A 215 37.25 17.51 -13.40
N ALA A 216 36.97 18.63 -12.74
CA ALA A 216 37.74 19.87 -12.94
C ALA A 216 39.22 19.70 -12.58
N GLN A 217 39.53 19.01 -11.47
CA GLN A 217 40.91 18.77 -11.05
C GLN A 217 41.67 17.86 -12.03
N ARG A 218 40.98 16.89 -12.64
CA ARG A 218 41.55 15.97 -13.63
C ARG A 218 41.59 16.52 -15.05
N GLN A 219 41.03 17.71 -15.29
CA GLN A 219 40.85 18.29 -16.63
C GLN A 219 40.10 17.34 -17.58
N GLU A 220 39.17 16.55 -17.03
CA GLU A 220 38.35 15.59 -17.76
C GLU A 220 36.97 16.19 -18.02
N THR A 221 36.48 16.07 -19.26
CA THR A 221 35.12 16.49 -19.60
C THR A 221 34.16 15.32 -19.41
N ARG A 222 33.10 15.49 -18.62
CA ARG A 222 32.01 14.50 -18.55
C ARG A 222 31.29 14.42 -19.90
N ASP A 223 30.99 13.21 -20.34
CA ASP A 223 30.12 12.98 -21.49
C ASP A 223 28.76 13.68 -21.26
N PRO A 224 28.30 14.56 -22.17
CA PRO A 224 27.01 15.24 -22.07
C PRO A 224 25.81 14.32 -21.78
N ASN A 225 25.82 13.08 -22.28
CA ASN A 225 24.77 12.09 -22.04
C ASN A 225 24.72 11.57 -20.58
N PHE A 226 25.80 11.80 -19.83
CA PHE A 226 25.97 11.37 -18.44
C PHE A 226 26.26 12.54 -17.49
N GLN A 227 25.92 13.77 -17.88
CA GLN A 227 26.02 14.95 -17.00
C GLN A 227 24.85 15.06 -16.02
N GLY A 228 24.28 13.92 -15.61
CA GLY A 228 23.20 13.88 -14.64
C GLY A 228 23.62 14.54 -13.34
N LYS A 229 22.71 15.32 -12.75
CA LYS A 229 22.84 15.86 -11.40
C LYS A 229 21.96 15.04 -10.47
N ALA A 230 22.56 14.35 -9.51
CA ALA A 230 21.87 13.48 -8.58
C ALA A 230 20.73 14.22 -7.85
N ALA A 231 20.93 15.50 -7.49
CA ALA A 231 19.88 16.30 -6.85
C ALA A 231 18.67 16.56 -7.77
N GLN A 232 18.91 16.77 -9.07
CA GLN A 232 17.83 16.95 -10.05
C GLN A 232 17.11 15.63 -10.35
N LEU A 233 17.86 14.54 -10.45
CA LEU A 233 17.33 13.18 -10.60
C LEU A 233 16.42 12.81 -9.41
N TRP A 234 16.81 13.19 -8.19
CA TRP A 234 15.98 13.04 -7.00
C TRP A 234 14.68 13.84 -7.07
N ALA A 235 14.76 15.12 -7.46
CA ALA A 235 13.56 15.94 -7.64
C ALA A 235 12.61 15.33 -8.67
N GLU A 236 13.13 14.91 -9.84
CA GLU A 236 12.31 14.28 -10.88
C GLU A 236 11.65 12.99 -10.39
N PHE A 237 12.41 12.11 -9.74
CA PHE A 237 11.90 10.85 -9.21
C PHE A 237 10.83 11.07 -8.14
N PHE A 238 11.10 11.91 -7.14
CA PHE A 238 10.20 12.14 -6.02
C PHE A 238 8.90 12.83 -6.46
N PHE A 239 8.99 13.85 -7.30
CA PHE A 239 7.80 14.55 -7.79
C PHE A 239 6.95 13.64 -8.68
N SER A 240 7.58 12.85 -9.56
CA SER A 240 6.88 11.84 -10.34
C SER A 240 6.23 10.76 -9.45
N ARG A 241 6.87 10.37 -8.34
CA ARG A 241 6.30 9.44 -7.37
C ARG A 241 5.05 10.00 -6.70
N VAL A 242 5.12 11.24 -6.21
CA VAL A 242 3.99 11.92 -5.55
C VAL A 242 2.82 12.14 -6.53
N GLU A 243 3.12 12.57 -7.76
CA GLU A 243 2.13 12.65 -8.84
C GLU A 243 1.46 11.28 -9.06
N PHE A 244 2.25 10.23 -9.26
CA PHE A 244 1.74 8.89 -9.53
C PHE A 244 0.82 8.38 -8.41
N MET A 245 1.25 8.43 -7.14
CA MET A 245 0.45 7.91 -6.04
C MET A 245 -0.85 8.71 -5.84
N THR A 246 -0.81 10.04 -5.98
CA THR A 246 -2.00 10.89 -5.81
C THR A 246 -2.97 10.71 -6.98
N THR A 247 -2.48 10.63 -8.21
CA THR A 247 -3.29 10.37 -9.41
C THR A 247 -3.92 8.98 -9.35
N ARG A 248 -3.18 7.94 -8.97
CA ARG A 248 -3.71 6.57 -8.88
C ARG A 248 -4.80 6.45 -7.83
N ALA A 249 -4.58 7.01 -6.64
CA ALA A 249 -5.57 7.00 -5.56
C ALA A 249 -6.82 7.79 -5.96
N HIS A 250 -6.67 8.96 -6.60
CA HIS A 250 -7.78 9.76 -7.09
C HIS A 250 -8.58 9.06 -8.18
N GLN A 251 -7.92 8.48 -9.20
CA GLN A 251 -8.59 7.73 -10.26
C GLN A 251 -9.41 6.57 -9.71
N TRP A 252 -8.82 5.79 -8.79
CA TRP A 252 -9.52 4.70 -8.12
C TRP A 252 -10.73 5.21 -7.33
N TYR A 253 -10.55 6.23 -6.48
CA TYR A 253 -11.63 6.79 -5.67
C TYR A 253 -12.78 7.30 -6.56
N MET A 254 -12.46 8.09 -7.59
CA MET A 254 -13.47 8.74 -8.43
C MET A 254 -14.23 7.72 -9.28
N SER A 255 -13.56 6.70 -9.82
CA SER A 255 -14.22 5.63 -10.57
C SER A 255 -15.31 4.95 -9.72
N HIS A 256 -14.98 4.59 -8.48
CA HIS A 256 -15.90 3.91 -7.57
C HIS A 256 -16.98 4.85 -7.01
N ALA A 257 -16.63 6.08 -6.63
CA ALA A 257 -17.59 7.07 -6.18
C ALA A 257 -18.61 7.42 -7.29
N ASN A 258 -18.17 7.54 -8.54
CA ASN A 258 -19.04 7.77 -9.68
C ASN A 258 -19.98 6.58 -9.94
N ALA A 259 -19.49 5.34 -9.81
CA ALA A 259 -20.31 4.15 -9.95
C ALA A 259 -21.42 4.08 -8.87
N LEU A 260 -21.07 4.36 -7.60
CA LEU A 260 -22.05 4.43 -6.50
C LEU A 260 -23.06 5.56 -6.71
N HIS A 261 -22.58 6.75 -7.12
CA HIS A 261 -23.45 7.88 -7.39
C HIS A 261 -24.47 7.58 -8.49
N ALA A 262 -24.03 6.96 -9.59
CA ALA A 262 -24.91 6.58 -10.69
C ALA A 262 -26.02 5.61 -10.22
N GLN A 263 -25.67 4.62 -9.40
CA GLN A 263 -26.63 3.68 -8.81
C GLN A 263 -27.62 4.38 -7.88
N LEU A 264 -27.15 5.20 -6.94
CA LEU A 264 -28.01 5.93 -6.00
C LEU A 264 -28.97 6.89 -6.71
N VAL A 265 -28.50 7.59 -7.74
CA VAL A 265 -29.35 8.46 -8.57
C VAL A 265 -30.42 7.64 -9.29
N GLU A 266 -30.07 6.48 -9.82
CA GLU A 266 -31.04 5.62 -10.50
C GLU A 266 -32.06 5.02 -9.52
N MET A 267 -31.64 4.58 -8.34
CA MET A 267 -32.54 4.14 -7.27
C MET A 267 -33.53 5.25 -6.87
N LEU A 268 -33.07 6.50 -6.73
CA LEU A 268 -33.96 7.62 -6.44
C LEU A 268 -34.98 7.89 -7.55
N ARG A 269 -34.63 7.65 -8.81
CA ARG A 269 -35.54 7.81 -9.95
C ARG A 269 -36.61 6.71 -10.00
N THR A 270 -36.24 5.48 -9.67
CA THR A 270 -37.12 4.31 -9.80
C THR A 270 -37.99 4.07 -8.57
N GLN A 271 -37.62 4.57 -7.39
CA GLN A 271 -38.39 4.40 -6.14
C GLN A 271 -39.71 5.21 -6.16
N PRO A 272 -40.88 4.55 -6.04
CA PRO A 272 -42.17 5.25 -5.97
C PRO A 272 -42.28 6.10 -4.69
N PRO A 273 -43.03 7.22 -4.71
CA PRO A 273 -43.32 7.99 -3.51
C PRO A 273 -44.23 7.18 -2.57
N GLN A 274 -43.64 6.36 -1.71
CA GLN A 274 -44.34 5.56 -0.71
C GLN A 274 -44.62 6.38 0.56
N VAL A 275 -45.74 6.08 1.22
CA VAL A 275 -46.12 6.69 2.51
C VAL A 275 -45.22 6.12 3.61
N GLY A 276 -44.32 6.94 4.15
CA GLY A 276 -43.31 6.53 5.13
C GLY A 276 -41.90 6.55 4.54
N ASP A 277 -41.38 7.75 4.28
CA ASP A 277 -40.14 8.14 3.59
C ASP A 277 -39.01 7.08 3.43
N PRO A 278 -39.08 6.16 2.45
CA PRO A 278 -37.96 5.28 2.10
C PRO A 278 -36.89 6.03 1.29
N ARG A 279 -37.29 7.15 0.65
CA ARG A 279 -36.39 8.05 -0.10
C ARG A 279 -35.37 8.72 0.81
N GLY A 280 -35.68 8.91 2.09
CA GLY A 280 -34.76 9.42 3.10
C GLY A 280 -33.47 8.60 3.21
N GLY A 281 -33.55 7.26 3.10
CA GLY A 281 -32.39 6.38 3.14
C GLY A 281 -31.42 6.63 1.99
N THR A 282 -31.88 6.47 0.75
CA THR A 282 -31.08 6.68 -0.47
C THR A 282 -30.57 8.13 -0.58
N ARG A 283 -31.39 9.10 -0.17
CA ARG A 283 -30.99 10.52 -0.13
C ARG A 283 -29.87 10.76 0.88
N ASN A 284 -29.96 10.21 2.08
CA ASN A 284 -28.90 10.32 3.09
C ASN A 284 -27.59 9.67 2.60
N GLN A 285 -27.70 8.55 1.89
CA GLN A 285 -26.54 7.89 1.28
C GLN A 285 -25.89 8.79 0.21
N LEU A 286 -26.69 9.42 -0.64
CA LEU A 286 -26.21 10.36 -1.67
C LEU A 286 -25.54 11.60 -1.05
N GLU A 287 -26.16 12.18 -0.03
CA GLU A 287 -25.59 13.31 0.74
C GLU A 287 -24.27 12.91 1.40
N MET A 288 -24.19 11.70 2.00
CA MET A 288 -22.95 11.19 2.57
C MET A 288 -21.86 11.03 1.50
N LEU A 289 -22.18 10.43 0.34
CA LEU A 289 -21.23 10.25 -0.76
C LEU A 289 -20.69 11.59 -1.27
N VAL A 290 -21.54 12.62 -1.41
CA VAL A 290 -21.14 13.98 -1.79
C VAL A 290 -20.17 14.58 -0.78
N GLN A 291 -20.45 14.44 0.52
CA GLN A 291 -19.55 14.92 1.59
C GLN A 291 -18.20 14.21 1.54
N ARG A 292 -18.19 12.88 1.37
CA ARG A 292 -16.95 12.10 1.28
C ARG A 292 -16.14 12.45 0.05
N ARG A 293 -16.79 12.58 -1.11
CA ARG A 293 -16.12 13.02 -2.34
C ARG A 293 -15.48 14.40 -2.18
N SER A 294 -16.21 15.36 -1.58
CA SER A 294 -15.68 16.71 -1.33
C SER A 294 -14.40 16.67 -0.48
N LYS A 295 -14.39 15.85 0.58
CA LYS A 295 -13.21 15.63 1.43
C LYS A 295 -12.06 15.01 0.65
N ALA A 296 -12.34 14.00 -0.19
CA ALA A 296 -11.34 13.33 -1.01
C ALA A 296 -10.66 14.27 -2.03
N GLU A 297 -11.40 15.22 -2.62
CA GLU A 297 -10.80 16.21 -3.53
C GLU A 297 -9.78 17.11 -2.85
N LEU A 298 -9.97 17.41 -1.57
CA LEU A 298 -9.05 18.22 -0.79
C LEU A 298 -7.85 17.43 -0.24
N SER A 299 -8.05 16.13 0.00
CA SER A 299 -7.06 15.27 0.64
C SER A 299 -6.18 14.52 -0.35
N LEU A 300 -6.70 14.06 -1.50
CA LEU A 300 -5.97 13.23 -2.49
C LEU A 300 -5.02 14.03 -3.38
N LEU A 301 -4.24 14.89 -2.74
CA LEU A 301 -3.16 15.69 -3.30
C LEU A 301 -2.16 15.98 -2.18
N ILE A 302 -0.89 16.10 -2.53
CA ILE A 302 0.17 16.50 -1.59
C ILE A 302 0.75 17.82 -2.09
N PRO A 303 0.53 18.94 -1.40
CA PRO A 303 1.06 20.22 -1.85
C PRO A 303 2.58 20.25 -1.63
N LEU A 304 3.34 20.40 -2.71
CA LEU A 304 4.80 20.38 -2.67
C LEU A 304 5.42 21.78 -2.50
N THR A 305 4.64 22.74 -1.98
CA THR A 305 5.13 24.07 -1.66
C THR A 305 6.29 24.02 -0.67
N GLY A 306 7.40 24.69 -0.95
CA GLY A 306 8.59 24.72 -0.09
C GLY A 306 9.52 23.50 -0.21
N PHE A 307 9.19 22.53 -1.06
CA PHE A 307 10.12 21.48 -1.47
C PHE A 307 11.11 22.08 -2.49
N LYS A 308 12.41 21.78 -2.34
CA LYS A 308 13.45 22.20 -3.27
C LYS A 308 13.23 21.54 -4.62
N ASN A 309 12.93 22.34 -5.63
CA ASN A 309 12.66 21.83 -6.96
C ASN A 309 13.19 22.78 -8.03
N PRO A 310 14.27 22.40 -8.74
CA PRO A 310 14.83 23.23 -9.80
C PRO A 310 14.06 23.10 -11.14
N LEU A 311 13.07 22.19 -11.23
CA LEU A 311 12.45 21.77 -12.49
C LEU A 311 11.13 22.50 -12.72
N ALA A 312 11.04 23.21 -13.84
CA ALA A 312 9.93 24.11 -14.14
C ALA A 312 8.60 23.36 -14.41
N HIS A 313 8.65 22.16 -15.00
CA HIS A 313 7.44 21.40 -15.35
C HIS A 313 6.66 20.91 -14.13
N TRP A 314 7.32 20.79 -12.97
CA TRP A 314 6.70 20.38 -11.71
C TRP A 314 6.09 21.52 -10.89
N LYS A 315 6.14 22.76 -11.37
CA LYS A 315 5.61 23.93 -10.65
C LYS A 315 4.12 23.81 -10.30
N HIS A 316 3.34 23.12 -11.13
CA HIS A 316 1.92 22.90 -10.91
C HIS A 316 1.61 22.13 -9.62
N LEU A 317 2.50 21.23 -9.17
CA LEU A 317 2.36 20.51 -7.89
C LEU A 317 2.73 21.38 -6.67
N SER A 318 3.50 22.45 -6.90
CA SER A 318 3.98 23.36 -5.84
C SER A 318 3.03 24.54 -5.60
N ALA A 319 2.22 24.88 -6.60
CA ALA A 319 1.18 25.90 -6.55
C ALA A 319 0.05 25.51 -7.51
N PRO A 320 -0.91 24.66 -7.06
CA PRO A 320 -2.12 24.40 -7.83
C PRO A 320 -2.77 25.72 -8.25
N PRO A 321 -3.25 25.84 -9.50
CA PRO A 321 -3.72 27.11 -10.05
C PRO A 321 -5.05 27.55 -9.41
N ILE A 322 -4.99 28.04 -8.17
CA ILE A 322 -6.08 28.75 -7.47
C ILE A 322 -6.28 30.17 -8.04
N VAL A 323 -5.50 30.55 -9.06
CA VAL A 323 -5.32 31.94 -9.53
C VAL A 323 -6.63 32.66 -9.88
N ASN A 324 -7.73 31.95 -10.16
CA ASN A 324 -9.05 32.54 -10.43
C ASN A 324 -10.10 32.40 -9.31
N TRP A 325 -9.81 31.72 -8.20
CA TRP A 325 -10.78 31.53 -7.11
C TRP A 325 -10.84 32.72 -6.15
N THR A 326 -9.77 33.51 -6.09
CA THR A 326 -9.60 34.68 -5.22
C THR A 326 -10.63 35.78 -5.48
N TYR A 327 -11.05 35.99 -6.73
CA TYR A 327 -12.09 36.96 -7.08
C TYR A 327 -13.44 36.69 -6.39
N HIS A 328 -13.77 35.43 -6.12
CA HIS A 328 -15.04 35.05 -5.50
C HIS A 328 -15.00 35.10 -3.95
N LEU A 329 -13.81 34.99 -3.36
CA LEU A 329 -13.61 35.13 -1.91
C LEU A 329 -13.87 36.56 -1.42
N HIS A 330 -13.51 37.55 -2.24
CA HIS A 330 -13.76 38.96 -1.95
C HIS A 330 -15.25 39.32 -1.86
N ALA A 331 -16.13 38.63 -2.58
CA ALA A 331 -17.57 38.88 -2.57
C ALA A 331 -18.28 38.39 -1.29
N ARG A 332 -17.62 37.57 -0.45
CA ARG A 332 -18.20 37.01 0.79
C ARG A 332 -17.39 37.33 2.07
N GLY A 333 -16.49 38.33 2.01
CA GLY A 333 -15.76 38.80 3.20
C GLY A 333 -14.62 37.88 3.68
N ALA A 334 -14.15 36.95 2.84
CA ALA A 334 -13.00 36.11 3.16
C ALA A 334 -11.67 36.89 2.97
N LEU A 335 -10.66 36.55 3.79
CA LEU A 335 -9.33 37.16 3.73
C LEU A 335 -8.72 37.03 2.32
N PRO A 336 -8.02 38.07 1.81
CA PRO A 336 -7.32 37.97 0.53
C PRO A 336 -6.28 36.86 0.59
N ILE A 337 -6.45 35.81 -0.22
CA ILE A 337 -5.37 34.86 -0.48
C ILE A 337 -4.57 35.43 -1.64
N PRO A 338 -3.24 35.66 -1.49
CA PRO A 338 -2.42 36.14 -2.58
C PRO A 338 -2.56 35.24 -3.82
N ALA A 339 -2.66 35.85 -5.00
CA ALA A 339 -2.71 35.10 -6.24
C ALA A 339 -1.46 34.20 -6.36
N GLY A 340 -1.67 32.90 -6.55
CA GLY A 340 -0.58 31.92 -6.68
C GLY A 340 -0.10 31.28 -5.37
N THR A 341 -0.69 31.61 -4.21
CA THR A 341 -0.44 30.84 -2.98
C THR A 341 -1.54 29.82 -2.73
N TYR A 342 -1.19 28.53 -2.79
CA TYR A 342 -2.05 27.44 -2.34
C TYR A 342 -1.96 27.33 -0.81
N PRO A 343 -3.09 27.38 -0.07
CA PRO A 343 -3.05 27.24 1.38
C PRO A 343 -2.45 25.90 1.79
N GLN A 344 -1.42 25.91 2.63
CA GLN A 344 -0.84 24.67 3.17
C GLN A 344 -1.79 24.02 4.20
N ASP A 345 -2.59 24.85 4.88
CA ASP A 345 -3.59 24.43 5.84
C ASP A 345 -4.83 23.85 5.16
N VAL A 346 -5.23 22.63 5.56
CA VAL A 346 -6.45 21.95 5.08
C VAL A 346 -7.70 22.78 5.37
N ALA A 347 -7.79 23.45 6.53
CA ALA A 347 -8.97 24.25 6.90
C ALA A 347 -9.16 25.46 5.97
N GLN A 348 -8.05 26.07 5.54
CA GLN A 348 -8.09 27.14 4.56
C GLN A 348 -8.48 26.62 3.18
N ARG A 349 -7.96 25.45 2.77
CA ARG A 349 -8.37 24.79 1.51
C ARG A 349 -9.85 24.46 1.49
N GLU A 350 -10.37 23.90 2.58
CA GLU A 350 -11.79 23.61 2.76
C GLU A 350 -12.65 24.86 2.57
N THR A 351 -12.24 25.99 3.16
CA THR A 351 -12.96 27.26 3.03
C THR A 351 -13.03 27.74 1.57
N VAL A 352 -11.89 27.72 0.87
CA VAL A 352 -11.83 28.14 -0.54
C VAL A 352 -12.64 27.20 -1.44
N PHE A 353 -12.50 25.91 -1.22
CA PHE A 353 -13.24 24.87 -1.92
C PHE A 353 -14.75 25.01 -1.72
N ALA A 354 -15.20 25.13 -0.48
CA ALA A 354 -16.62 25.27 -0.15
C ALA A 354 -17.23 26.52 -0.79
N ASN A 355 -16.51 27.64 -0.76
CA ASN A 355 -16.96 28.88 -1.41
C ASN A 355 -17.08 28.72 -2.93
N ARG A 356 -16.10 28.07 -3.57
CA ARG A 356 -16.12 27.83 -5.02
C ARG A 356 -17.24 26.86 -5.41
N LEU A 357 -17.40 25.77 -4.68
CA LEU A 357 -18.45 24.78 -4.89
C LEU A 357 -19.84 25.42 -4.77
N GLN A 358 -20.08 26.18 -3.70
CA GLN A 358 -21.35 26.85 -3.49
C GLN A 358 -21.65 27.86 -4.60
N HIS A 359 -20.65 28.62 -5.05
CA HIS A 359 -20.82 29.55 -6.17
C HIS A 359 -21.25 28.84 -7.45
N LEU A 360 -20.63 27.71 -7.79
CA LEU A 360 -21.02 26.92 -8.97
C LEU A 360 -22.45 26.40 -8.85
N ILE A 361 -22.84 25.89 -7.68
CA ILE A 361 -24.21 25.46 -7.41
C ILE A 361 -25.20 26.63 -7.59
N ASP A 362 -24.89 27.81 -7.03
CA ASP A 362 -25.75 29.00 -7.11
C ASP A 362 -25.93 29.48 -8.57
N THR A 363 -24.85 29.44 -9.38
CA THR A 363 -24.87 29.89 -10.78
C THR A 363 -25.56 28.93 -11.75
N GLN A 364 -25.66 27.64 -11.42
CA GLN A 364 -26.35 26.63 -12.24
C GLN A 364 -27.89 26.66 -12.12
N GLY A 365 -28.44 27.64 -11.37
CA GLY A 365 -29.86 27.98 -11.33
C GLY A 365 -30.65 27.23 -10.24
N ASN A 366 -31.14 27.99 -9.25
CA ASN A 366 -32.11 27.56 -8.24
C ASN A 366 -33.53 27.58 -8.83
N SER A 367 -34.05 26.42 -9.22
CA SER A 367 -35.49 26.23 -9.45
C SER A 367 -35.93 25.01 -8.64
N SER A 368 -37.00 25.24 -7.87
CA SER A 368 -37.55 24.45 -6.76
C SER A 368 -37.82 22.96 -7.04
N ASP A 369 -37.70 22.18 -5.95
CA ASP A 369 -38.31 20.88 -5.59
C ASP A 369 -37.78 19.52 -6.08
N ASP A 370 -36.83 19.44 -7.02
CA ASP A 370 -36.26 18.11 -7.36
C ASP A 370 -34.92 17.86 -6.64
N ALA A 371 -34.97 17.03 -5.57
CA ALA A 371 -33.79 16.59 -4.84
C ALA A 371 -32.76 15.89 -5.74
N ILE A 372 -33.20 15.16 -6.78
CA ILE A 372 -32.31 14.47 -7.72
C ILE A 372 -31.53 15.49 -8.56
N ARG A 373 -32.23 16.52 -9.04
CA ARG A 373 -31.61 17.60 -9.81
C ARG A 373 -30.57 18.36 -8.99
N ARG A 374 -30.88 18.69 -7.73
CA ARG A 374 -29.93 19.37 -6.84
C ARG A 374 -28.66 18.55 -6.59
N GLN A 375 -28.80 17.24 -6.40
CA GLN A 375 -27.65 16.36 -6.20
C GLN A 375 -26.82 16.21 -7.48
N THR A 376 -27.47 16.09 -8.64
CA THR A 376 -26.81 16.04 -9.95
C THR A 376 -26.02 17.33 -10.23
N GLN A 377 -26.60 18.50 -9.95
CA GLN A 377 -25.92 19.80 -10.06
C GLN A 377 -24.72 19.89 -9.10
N THR A 378 -24.88 19.43 -7.86
CA THR A 378 -23.78 19.40 -6.87
C THR A 378 -22.64 18.50 -7.36
N TRP A 379 -22.95 17.33 -7.92
CA TRP A 379 -21.95 16.42 -8.48
C TRP A 379 -21.20 17.02 -9.68
N ALA A 380 -21.92 17.66 -10.60
CA ALA A 380 -21.33 18.35 -11.74
C ALA A 380 -20.46 19.55 -11.31
N ALA A 381 -20.89 20.29 -10.29
CA ALA A 381 -20.08 21.35 -9.69
C ALA A 381 -18.79 20.77 -9.07
N LEU A 382 -18.85 19.62 -8.40
CA LEU A 382 -17.66 18.92 -7.90
C LEU A 382 -16.70 18.50 -9.03
N ASP A 383 -17.21 17.99 -10.15
CA ASP A 383 -16.37 17.66 -11.33
C ASP A 383 -15.60 18.88 -11.83
N GLN A 384 -16.27 20.03 -11.86
CA GLN A 384 -15.65 21.30 -12.27
C GLN A 384 -14.60 21.77 -11.26
N VAL A 385 -14.90 21.78 -9.95
CA VAL A 385 -13.93 22.17 -8.92
C VAL A 385 -12.71 21.25 -8.93
N SER A 386 -12.91 19.95 -9.09
CA SER A 386 -11.84 18.95 -9.20
C SER A 386 -10.89 19.27 -10.37
N SER A 387 -11.47 19.55 -11.53
CA SER A 387 -10.73 19.95 -12.75
C SER A 387 -9.96 21.25 -12.54
N GLU A 388 -10.55 22.23 -11.84
CA GLU A 388 -9.89 23.49 -11.52
C GLU A 388 -8.72 23.30 -10.52
N MET A 389 -8.90 22.51 -9.45
CA MET A 389 -7.89 22.25 -8.42
C MET A 389 -6.66 21.55 -8.96
N ARG A 390 -6.87 20.57 -9.83
CA ARG A 390 -5.79 19.80 -10.45
C ARG A 390 -5.16 20.56 -11.64
N GLY A 391 -5.70 21.74 -11.94
CA GLY A 391 -5.40 22.55 -13.11
C GLY A 391 -6.16 22.05 -14.33
N ASN A 392 -6.65 22.98 -15.17
CA ASN A 392 -7.20 22.68 -16.50
C ASN A 392 -6.14 21.94 -17.33
N MET A 393 -6.07 20.65 -17.10
CA MET A 393 -5.07 19.78 -17.66
C MET A 393 -5.55 19.40 -19.06
N SER A 394 -5.30 20.31 -20.00
CA SER A 394 -5.10 19.94 -21.42
C SER A 394 -3.93 18.93 -21.58
N VAL A 395 -3.21 18.63 -20.50
CA VAL A 395 -2.41 17.43 -20.32
C VAL A 395 -3.05 16.63 -19.18
N ILE A 396 -4.16 15.94 -19.45
CA ILE A 396 -4.66 14.85 -18.58
C ILE A 396 -3.42 14.04 -18.18
N PRO A 397 -3.18 13.71 -16.88
CA PRO A 397 -2.05 12.86 -16.59
C PRO A 397 -2.38 11.57 -17.33
N THR A 398 -1.57 11.24 -18.34
CA THR A 398 -1.81 10.12 -19.26
C THR A 398 -2.43 9.00 -18.43
N PRO A 399 -3.65 8.51 -18.76
CA PRO A 399 -4.36 7.56 -17.92
C PRO A 399 -3.37 6.52 -17.45
N ILE A 400 -3.32 6.24 -16.15
CA ILE A 400 -2.38 5.24 -15.66
C ILE A 400 -2.82 3.93 -16.31
N THR A 401 -2.04 3.46 -17.27
CA THR A 401 -2.36 2.27 -18.04
C THR A 401 -1.76 1.01 -17.43
N GLU A 402 -0.83 1.17 -16.49
CA GLU A 402 -0.10 0.08 -15.87
C GLU A 402 0.21 0.41 -14.40
N GLU A 403 0.08 -0.58 -13.52
CA GLU A 403 0.52 -0.45 -12.14
C GLU A 403 2.04 -0.41 -12.02
N LEU A 404 2.56 0.39 -11.08
CA LEU A 404 3.98 0.60 -10.91
C LEU A 404 4.76 -0.72 -10.72
N TRP A 405 4.22 -1.64 -9.93
CA TRP A 405 4.89 -2.91 -9.66
C TRP A 405 4.99 -3.77 -10.94
N ILE A 406 4.05 -3.64 -11.88
CA ILE A 406 4.09 -4.32 -13.18
C ILE A 406 5.18 -3.70 -14.07
N THR A 407 5.24 -2.38 -14.15
CA THR A 407 6.32 -1.68 -14.88
C THR A 407 7.69 -2.09 -14.35
N ARG A 408 7.83 -2.22 -13.03
CA ARG A 408 9.06 -2.66 -12.36
C ARG A 408 9.36 -4.14 -12.58
N LEU A 409 8.34 -4.99 -12.51
CA LEU A 409 8.47 -6.41 -12.79
C LEU A 409 9.02 -6.62 -14.19
N LYS A 410 8.42 -5.98 -15.19
CA LYS A 410 8.90 -6.01 -16.59
C LYS A 410 10.33 -5.52 -16.73
N ALA A 411 10.67 -4.38 -16.12
CA ALA A 411 12.02 -3.84 -16.16
C ALA A 411 13.04 -4.81 -15.54
N ARG A 412 12.68 -5.46 -14.44
CA ARG A 412 13.52 -6.46 -13.78
C ARG A 412 13.68 -7.71 -14.64
N MET A 413 12.59 -8.28 -15.15
CA MET A 413 12.64 -9.44 -16.04
C MET A 413 13.48 -9.17 -17.30
N ALA A 414 13.30 -8.01 -17.95
CA ALA A 414 14.09 -7.62 -19.12
C ALA A 414 15.58 -7.40 -18.81
N ARG A 415 15.93 -6.89 -17.62
CA ARG A 415 17.35 -6.74 -17.25
C ARG A 415 18.08 -8.08 -17.19
N TYR A 416 17.38 -9.11 -16.70
CA TYR A 416 17.98 -10.43 -16.52
C TYR A 416 17.83 -11.31 -17.76
N SER A 417 16.93 -11.01 -18.70
CA SER A 417 16.85 -11.77 -19.95
C SER A 417 18.17 -11.77 -20.74
N ASP A 418 18.96 -10.71 -20.60
CA ASP A 418 20.22 -10.52 -21.33
C ASP A 418 21.44 -11.09 -20.58
N GLN A 419 21.25 -11.69 -19.39
CA GLN A 419 22.34 -12.26 -18.60
C GLN A 419 22.49 -13.77 -18.81
N PRO A 420 23.70 -14.29 -19.08
CA PRO A 420 23.92 -15.71 -19.39
C PRO A 420 23.71 -16.66 -18.21
N LEU A 421 23.65 -16.16 -16.97
CA LEU A 421 23.59 -16.98 -15.75
C LEU A 421 22.21 -17.01 -15.08
N VAL A 422 21.32 -16.06 -15.39
CA VAL A 422 19.99 -15.95 -14.77
C VAL A 422 19.04 -15.36 -15.79
N THR A 423 18.07 -16.13 -16.27
CA THR A 423 17.06 -15.67 -17.23
C THR A 423 15.69 -15.86 -16.60
N TYR A 424 15.13 -14.79 -16.02
CA TYR A 424 13.77 -14.85 -15.48
C TYR A 424 12.76 -14.87 -16.63
N THR A 425 12.15 -16.03 -16.85
CA THR A 425 11.06 -16.21 -17.82
C THR A 425 9.69 -16.18 -17.16
N HIS A 426 9.64 -16.44 -15.85
CA HIS A 426 8.42 -16.47 -15.06
C HIS A 426 8.57 -15.60 -13.80
N TRP A 427 7.45 -15.30 -13.16
CA TRP A 427 7.40 -14.64 -11.86
C TRP A 427 6.30 -15.25 -10.99
N GLY A 428 6.41 -15.14 -9.67
CA GLY A 428 5.39 -15.62 -8.74
C GLY A 428 5.98 -16.20 -7.45
N PHE A 429 5.58 -17.42 -7.08
CA PHE A 429 5.99 -18.04 -5.82
C PHE A 429 6.53 -19.45 -6.00
N VAL A 430 7.42 -19.84 -5.08
CA VAL A 430 7.72 -21.25 -4.81
C VAL A 430 6.75 -21.73 -3.73
N ALA A 431 6.18 -22.92 -3.90
CA ALA A 431 5.21 -23.50 -2.98
C ALA A 431 5.56 -24.94 -2.62
N TYR A 432 5.36 -25.34 -1.36
CA TYR A 432 5.59 -26.70 -0.89
C TYR A 432 4.27 -27.41 -0.55
N ARG A 433 4.12 -28.66 -0.97
CA ARG A 433 3.16 -29.60 -0.39
C ARG A 433 3.84 -30.28 0.80
N LEU A 434 3.38 -30.02 2.03
CA LEU A 434 3.88 -30.69 3.25
C LEU A 434 2.81 -31.48 4.00
N ASP A 435 1.60 -31.58 3.46
CA ASP A 435 0.62 -32.56 3.92
C ASP A 435 0.64 -33.80 3.02
N TYR A 436 0.83 -34.94 3.66
CA TYR A 436 0.89 -36.26 3.03
C TYR A 436 -0.31 -37.12 3.41
N SER A 437 -1.16 -36.61 4.30
CA SER A 437 -2.38 -37.26 4.76
C SER A 437 -3.52 -37.19 3.73
N HIS A 438 -3.59 -36.13 2.92
CA HIS A 438 -4.54 -36.02 1.82
C HIS A 438 -4.15 -36.91 0.63
N SER A 439 -5.16 -37.55 0.03
CA SER A 439 -4.97 -38.36 -1.18
C SER A 439 -4.58 -37.49 -2.39
N ASP A 440 -4.08 -38.11 -3.46
CA ASP A 440 -3.70 -37.38 -4.67
C ASP A 440 -4.93 -36.80 -5.41
N GLU A 441 -6.12 -37.40 -5.25
CA GLU A 441 -7.38 -36.82 -5.73
C GLU A 441 -7.76 -35.57 -4.93
N GLN A 442 -7.63 -35.61 -3.60
CA GLN A 442 -7.87 -34.45 -2.74
C GLN A 442 -6.87 -33.33 -3.05
N TRP A 443 -5.60 -33.66 -3.24
CA TRP A 443 -4.56 -32.73 -3.66
C TRP A 443 -4.88 -32.09 -5.03
N SER A 444 -5.31 -32.89 -6.00
CA SER A 444 -5.69 -32.39 -7.33
C SER A 444 -6.90 -31.46 -7.27
N SER A 445 -7.89 -31.77 -6.43
CA SER A 445 -9.06 -30.94 -6.16
C SER A 445 -8.68 -29.61 -5.49
N PHE A 446 -7.81 -29.66 -4.47
CA PHE A 446 -7.22 -28.47 -3.86
C PHE A 446 -6.51 -27.60 -4.89
N LEU A 447 -5.60 -28.17 -5.67
CA LEU A 447 -4.84 -27.42 -6.69
C LEU A 447 -5.77 -26.76 -7.71
N ALA A 448 -6.81 -27.46 -8.17
CA ALA A 448 -7.78 -26.89 -9.10
C ALA A 448 -8.49 -25.66 -8.52
N LYS A 449 -8.98 -25.76 -7.27
CA LYS A 449 -9.66 -24.65 -6.58
C LYS A 449 -8.71 -23.50 -6.28
N PHE A 450 -7.52 -23.79 -5.75
CA PHE A 450 -6.50 -22.81 -5.45
C PHE A 450 -6.06 -22.04 -6.70
N ASN A 451 -5.73 -22.76 -7.79
CA ASN A 451 -5.35 -22.12 -9.05
C ASN A 451 -6.48 -21.25 -9.62
N SER A 452 -7.74 -21.70 -9.50
CA SER A 452 -8.90 -20.89 -9.91
C SER A 452 -9.00 -19.59 -9.10
N ASP A 453 -8.82 -19.66 -7.78
CA ASP A 453 -8.88 -18.50 -6.89
C ASP A 453 -7.74 -17.50 -7.18
N THR A 454 -6.51 -18.01 -7.34
CA THR A 454 -5.33 -17.17 -7.56
C THR A 454 -5.18 -16.65 -8.98
N SER A 455 -5.88 -17.19 -9.99
CA SER A 455 -5.67 -16.82 -11.41
C SER A 455 -6.59 -15.71 -11.93
N ALA A 456 -7.66 -15.40 -11.20
CA ALA A 456 -8.64 -14.39 -11.60
C ALA A 456 -8.18 -12.94 -11.32
N TRP A 457 -6.99 -12.74 -10.75
CA TRP A 457 -6.46 -11.42 -10.36
C TRP A 457 -6.28 -10.40 -11.48
N ALA A 458 -6.10 -10.87 -12.71
CA ALA A 458 -5.89 -10.04 -13.89
C ALA A 458 -7.21 -9.70 -14.62
N GLY A 459 -8.35 -10.17 -14.12
CA GLY A 459 -9.65 -10.03 -14.77
C GLY A 459 -9.89 -11.06 -15.88
N THR A 460 -11.06 -10.94 -16.52
CA THR A 460 -11.54 -11.83 -17.59
C THR A 460 -11.96 -11.01 -18.81
N GLY A 461 -11.54 -11.44 -20.01
CA GLY A 461 -11.88 -10.75 -21.25
C GLY A 461 -11.18 -9.39 -21.38
N ASN A 462 -11.95 -8.36 -21.74
CA ASN A 462 -11.44 -6.99 -21.93
C ASN A 462 -11.43 -6.15 -20.64
N GLU A 463 -11.93 -6.69 -19.53
CA GLU A 463 -11.94 -6.00 -18.22
C GLU A 463 -10.74 -6.43 -17.39
N GLU A 464 -9.69 -5.60 -17.37
CA GLU A 464 -8.56 -5.77 -16.45
C GLU A 464 -8.93 -5.25 -15.06
N THR A 465 -8.77 -6.10 -14.03
CA THR A 465 -8.99 -5.71 -12.62
C THR A 465 -7.72 -5.11 -11.98
N VAL A 466 -6.57 -5.35 -12.61
CA VAL A 466 -5.26 -4.79 -12.28
C VAL A 466 -4.66 -4.23 -13.57
N LEU A 467 -4.34 -2.94 -13.58
CA LEU A 467 -3.95 -2.20 -14.78
C LEU A 467 -2.63 -2.75 -15.35
N GLY A 468 -2.65 -3.23 -16.59
CA GLY A 468 -1.48 -3.80 -17.27
C GLY A 468 -1.25 -5.29 -16.99
N ALA A 469 -2.15 -5.95 -16.24
CA ALA A 469 -2.00 -7.36 -15.86
C ALA A 469 -1.96 -8.31 -17.06
N SER A 470 -2.70 -8.05 -18.14
CA SER A 470 -2.73 -8.92 -19.33
C SER A 470 -1.34 -9.20 -19.90
N SER A 471 -0.45 -8.21 -19.82
CA SER A 471 0.90 -8.27 -20.38
C SER A 471 1.88 -9.13 -19.58
N ILE A 472 1.55 -9.49 -18.34
CA ILE A 472 2.40 -10.31 -17.45
C ILE A 472 1.69 -11.56 -16.93
N LYS A 473 0.38 -11.70 -17.13
CA LYS A 473 -0.42 -12.83 -16.62
C LYS A 473 0.13 -14.18 -17.06
N GLN A 474 0.55 -14.29 -18.32
CA GLN A 474 1.03 -15.56 -18.90
C GLN A 474 2.35 -16.05 -18.29
N SER A 475 3.18 -15.14 -17.75
CA SER A 475 4.43 -15.48 -17.09
C SER A 475 4.28 -15.67 -15.57
N CYS A 476 3.08 -15.48 -15.02
CA CYS A 476 2.78 -15.72 -13.61
C CYS A 476 2.72 -17.23 -13.33
N LYS A 477 3.50 -17.70 -12.34
CA LYS A 477 3.64 -19.11 -12.02
C LYS A 477 3.80 -19.36 -10.52
N ILE A 478 3.12 -20.38 -10.03
CA ILE A 478 3.40 -21.00 -8.73
C ILE A 478 4.15 -22.31 -9.01
N THR A 479 5.38 -22.41 -8.51
CA THR A 479 6.23 -23.59 -8.69
C THR A 479 6.08 -24.48 -7.46
N TRP A 480 5.31 -25.55 -7.61
CA TRP A 480 5.06 -26.53 -6.56
C TRP A 480 6.21 -27.53 -6.42
N LEU A 481 6.58 -27.82 -5.18
CA LEU A 481 7.54 -28.83 -4.78
C LEU A 481 6.85 -29.78 -3.80
N ASP A 482 6.94 -31.09 -4.04
CA ASP A 482 6.47 -32.09 -3.07
C ASP A 482 7.58 -32.33 -2.05
N GLY A 483 7.31 -32.06 -0.77
CA GLY A 483 8.33 -32.24 0.27
C GLY A 483 8.85 -33.67 0.37
N ARG A 484 8.03 -34.68 0.00
CA ARG A 484 8.43 -36.11 0.00
C ARG A 484 9.59 -36.37 -0.95
N GLU A 485 9.57 -35.74 -2.13
CA GLU A 485 10.61 -35.89 -3.16
C GLU A 485 11.95 -35.28 -2.74
N HIS A 486 11.93 -34.42 -1.72
CA HIS A 486 13.10 -33.71 -1.18
C HIS A 486 13.49 -34.19 0.23
N GLY A 487 12.90 -35.28 0.72
CA GLY A 487 13.19 -35.83 2.05
C GLY A 487 12.77 -34.93 3.21
N ILE A 488 11.79 -34.05 2.98
CA ILE A 488 11.22 -33.19 4.01
C ILE A 488 10.10 -33.98 4.74
N PRO A 489 10.15 -34.12 6.07
CA PRO A 489 9.06 -34.75 6.81
C PRO A 489 7.74 -33.96 6.75
N GLU A 490 6.63 -34.65 6.96
CA GLU A 490 5.29 -34.03 6.96
C GLU A 490 5.23 -32.88 7.98
N ASN A 491 4.69 -31.73 7.56
CA ASN A 491 4.59 -30.50 8.36
C ASN A 491 5.92 -29.95 8.94
N ASP A 492 7.10 -30.38 8.45
CA ASP A 492 8.40 -29.87 8.91
C ASP A 492 8.78 -28.54 8.21
N ILE A 493 8.21 -27.44 8.72
CA ILE A 493 8.49 -26.07 8.24
C ILE A 493 9.99 -25.72 8.34
N PRO A 494 10.72 -26.02 9.45
CA PRO A 494 12.17 -25.80 9.50
C PRO A 494 12.97 -26.50 8.39
N ALA A 495 12.64 -27.75 8.05
CA ALA A 495 13.26 -28.46 6.94
C ALA A 495 12.95 -27.80 5.59
N ALA A 496 11.69 -27.38 5.35
CA ALA A 496 11.33 -26.64 4.15
C ALA A 496 12.07 -25.29 4.03
N ARG A 497 12.24 -24.54 5.14
CA ARG A 497 13.05 -23.31 5.17
C ARG A 497 14.51 -23.57 4.77
N ARG A 498 15.13 -24.64 5.30
CA ARG A 498 16.49 -25.04 4.94
C ARG A 498 16.61 -25.39 3.47
N HIS A 499 15.68 -26.19 2.95
CA HIS A 499 15.65 -26.57 1.53
C HIS A 499 15.47 -25.35 0.62
N PHE A 500 14.53 -24.45 0.93
CA PHE A 500 14.31 -23.22 0.18
C PHE A 500 15.55 -22.30 0.17
N THR A 501 16.24 -22.20 1.32
CA THR A 501 17.50 -21.45 1.43
C THR A 501 18.58 -22.06 0.52
N SER A 502 18.74 -23.39 0.58
CA SER A 502 19.67 -24.12 -0.29
C SER A 502 19.36 -23.93 -1.77
N LEU A 503 18.08 -23.97 -2.19
CA LEU A 503 17.69 -23.74 -3.59
C LEU A 503 18.12 -22.35 -4.07
N ARG A 504 17.99 -21.33 -3.21
CA ARG A 504 18.36 -19.95 -3.52
C ARG A 504 19.87 -19.74 -3.62
N GLU A 505 20.61 -20.25 -2.64
CA GLU A 505 22.06 -20.11 -2.59
C GLU A 505 22.74 -20.88 -3.73
N SER A 506 22.24 -22.08 -4.03
CA SER A 506 22.76 -22.91 -5.13
C SER A 506 22.38 -22.40 -6.52
N LYS A 507 21.48 -21.41 -6.62
CA LYS A 507 20.87 -21.01 -7.90
C LYS A 507 20.37 -22.25 -8.64
N SER A 508 19.46 -22.98 -8.01
CA SER A 508 18.91 -24.20 -8.62
C SER A 508 18.18 -23.89 -9.93
N PRO A 509 18.36 -24.69 -11.00
CA PRO A 509 17.59 -24.54 -12.25
C PRO A 509 16.07 -24.50 -12.04
N LEU A 510 15.57 -25.15 -10.97
CA LEU A 510 14.16 -25.17 -10.59
C LEU A 510 13.59 -23.78 -10.32
N ILE A 511 14.40 -22.86 -9.78
CA ILE A 511 13.95 -21.51 -9.39
C ILE A 511 14.71 -20.39 -10.09
N ASN A 512 15.79 -20.67 -10.82
CA ASN A 512 16.56 -19.67 -11.57
C ASN A 512 15.77 -18.94 -12.65
N SER A 513 14.71 -19.58 -13.16
CA SER A 513 13.82 -18.98 -14.16
C SER A 513 12.65 -18.20 -13.55
N LEU A 514 12.50 -18.22 -12.22
CA LEU A 514 11.40 -17.62 -11.49
C LEU A 514 11.87 -16.38 -10.72
N LEU A 515 11.24 -15.24 -11.00
CA LEU A 515 11.37 -14.04 -10.17
C LEU A 515 10.29 -14.07 -9.07
N PHE A 516 10.71 -14.23 -7.82
CA PHE A 516 9.82 -14.29 -6.66
C PHE A 516 10.26 -13.28 -5.58
N PRO A 517 9.37 -12.89 -4.65
CA PRO A 517 9.73 -11.97 -3.58
C PRO A 517 10.80 -12.60 -2.68
N HIS A 518 11.80 -11.82 -2.28
CA HIS A 518 12.92 -12.33 -1.52
C HIS A 518 12.44 -12.91 -0.17
N ASP A 519 13.03 -14.04 0.23
CA ASP A 519 12.87 -14.62 1.57
C ASP A 519 11.44 -15.07 1.94
N VAL A 520 10.60 -15.41 0.96
CA VAL A 520 9.27 -16.00 1.24
C VAL A 520 8.94 -17.17 0.32
N PHE A 521 8.12 -18.10 0.81
CA PHE A 521 7.52 -19.18 0.01
C PHE A 521 6.13 -19.54 0.53
N LEU A 522 5.36 -20.28 -0.26
CA LEU A 522 4.03 -20.75 0.10
C LEU A 522 4.06 -22.18 0.62
N LEU A 523 3.11 -22.51 1.47
CA LEU A 523 2.99 -23.82 2.07
C LEU A 523 1.52 -24.29 1.99
N ALA A 524 1.32 -25.44 1.37
CA ALA A 524 0.10 -26.22 1.48
C ALA A 524 0.29 -27.26 2.59
N ASP A 525 -0.02 -26.82 3.80
CA ASP A 525 -0.20 -27.67 4.96
C ASP A 525 -1.64 -28.22 4.99
N ARG A 526 -1.94 -29.03 6.02
CA ARG A 526 -3.26 -29.61 6.19
C ARG A 526 -4.37 -28.55 6.22
N ASP A 527 -4.17 -27.49 6.98
CA ASP A 527 -5.19 -26.45 7.20
C ASP A 527 -5.48 -25.67 5.90
N ALA A 528 -4.44 -25.35 5.12
CA ALA A 528 -4.59 -24.73 3.82
C ALA A 528 -5.37 -25.62 2.85
N ILE A 529 -5.04 -26.91 2.76
CA ILE A 529 -5.75 -27.86 1.89
C ILE A 529 -7.21 -28.02 2.34
N ASP A 530 -7.43 -28.25 3.63
CA ASP A 530 -8.76 -28.39 4.21
C ASP A 530 -9.61 -27.13 3.96
N SER A 531 -9.01 -25.93 4.02
CA SER A 531 -9.74 -24.67 3.79
C SER A 531 -10.32 -24.53 2.38
N TYR A 532 -9.73 -25.16 1.37
CA TYR A 532 -10.24 -25.17 -0.02
C TYR A 532 -11.16 -26.36 -0.28
N LEU A 533 -10.89 -27.51 0.34
CA LEU A 533 -11.73 -28.70 0.19
C LEU A 533 -13.07 -28.52 0.91
N ASN A 534 -13.01 -27.98 2.13
CA ASN A 534 -14.11 -27.76 3.05
C ASN A 534 -14.16 -26.27 3.43
N PRO A 535 -14.53 -25.37 2.50
CA PRO A 535 -14.53 -23.94 2.75
C PRO A 535 -15.42 -23.61 3.95
N PRO A 536 -15.00 -22.67 4.82
CA PRO A 536 -15.76 -22.33 6.00
C PRO A 536 -17.13 -21.79 5.61
N SER A 537 -18.21 -22.51 5.95
CA SER A 537 -19.58 -22.08 5.70
C SER A 537 -20.27 -21.75 7.03
N LEU A 538 -20.48 -20.46 7.30
CA LEU A 538 -21.43 -20.01 8.31
C LEU A 538 -22.76 -19.67 7.62
N SER A 539 -23.50 -20.69 7.16
CA SER A 539 -24.83 -20.47 6.61
C SER A 539 -25.82 -20.11 7.72
N GLY A 540 -26.54 -18.98 7.57
CA GLY A 540 -27.70 -18.64 8.41
C GLY A 540 -27.43 -17.70 9.60
N GLN A 541 -26.34 -16.93 9.59
CA GLN A 541 -26.00 -16.01 10.67
C GLN A 541 -25.65 -14.60 10.17
N ASP A 542 -26.47 -13.61 10.52
CA ASP A 542 -26.41 -12.21 10.01
C ASP A 542 -25.25 -11.35 10.56
N TRP A 543 -24.40 -11.91 11.42
CA TRP A 543 -23.41 -11.16 12.19
C TRP A 543 -21.96 -11.25 11.67
N ILE A 544 -21.66 -12.17 10.75
CA ILE A 544 -20.43 -12.18 9.94
C ILE A 544 -20.78 -12.18 8.46
N ASP A 545 -20.10 -11.34 7.69
CA ASP A 545 -20.17 -11.40 6.23
C ASP A 545 -19.43 -12.66 5.76
N THR A 546 -20.16 -13.65 5.24
CA THR A 546 -19.59 -14.91 4.76
C THR A 546 -18.57 -14.71 3.63
N THR A 547 -18.58 -13.55 2.97
CA THR A 547 -17.56 -13.18 1.98
C THR A 547 -16.17 -12.96 2.59
N ASP A 548 -16.06 -12.81 3.91
CA ASP A 548 -14.78 -12.69 4.62
C ASP A 548 -14.15 -14.04 4.95
N LEU A 549 -14.95 -15.10 5.00
CA LEU A 549 -14.46 -16.45 5.28
C LEU A 549 -13.87 -17.08 4.01
N LYS A 550 -12.64 -16.68 3.68
CA LYS A 550 -11.91 -17.16 2.50
C LYS A 550 -11.05 -18.38 2.83
N SER A 551 -10.97 -19.30 1.86
CA SER A 551 -9.90 -20.30 1.81
C SER A 551 -8.53 -19.61 1.75
N HIS A 552 -7.50 -20.27 2.27
CA HIS A 552 -6.19 -19.64 2.46
C HIS A 552 -5.04 -20.59 2.12
N ILE A 553 -3.88 -19.97 1.89
CA ILE A 553 -2.58 -20.62 1.79
C ILE A 553 -1.65 -20.04 2.86
N THR A 554 -0.73 -20.84 3.37
CA THR A 554 0.24 -20.38 4.37
C THR A 554 1.42 -19.71 3.68
N LEU A 555 1.66 -18.42 3.95
CA LEU A 555 2.86 -17.70 3.53
C LEU A 555 3.93 -17.84 4.62
N ILE A 556 5.09 -18.36 4.26
CA ILE A 556 6.21 -18.60 5.17
C ILE A 556 7.32 -17.59 4.89
N GLN A 557 7.82 -16.94 5.94
CA GLN A 557 9.10 -16.26 5.89
C GLN A 557 10.22 -17.31 5.88
N GLY A 558 11.01 -17.29 4.82
CA GLY A 558 12.07 -18.22 4.49
C GLY A 558 13.38 -17.89 5.20
N ALA A 559 14.44 -17.65 4.41
CA ALA A 559 15.77 -17.40 4.95
C ALA A 559 15.78 -16.09 5.78
N GLY A 560 16.46 -16.11 6.93
CA GLY A 560 16.54 -14.96 7.83
C GLY A 560 15.49 -14.89 8.94
N PHE A 561 14.47 -15.76 8.97
CA PHE A 561 13.59 -15.85 10.13
C PHE A 561 14.35 -16.39 11.36
N ASN A 562 14.31 -15.62 12.46
CA ASN A 562 14.87 -16.03 13.74
C ASN A 562 13.74 -16.02 14.79
N ALA A 563 13.42 -17.21 15.32
CA ALA A 563 12.35 -17.38 16.30
C ALA A 563 12.59 -16.60 17.60
N GLU A 564 13.84 -16.52 18.07
CA GLU A 564 14.17 -15.78 19.29
C GLU A 564 14.02 -14.27 19.08
N GLN A 565 14.42 -13.76 17.92
CA GLN A 565 14.25 -12.35 17.57
C GLN A 565 12.77 -12.02 17.40
N ALA A 566 12.02 -12.89 16.73
CA ALA A 566 10.57 -12.72 16.52
C ALA A 566 9.80 -12.73 17.85
N ALA A 567 10.17 -13.60 18.79
CA ALA A 567 9.56 -13.63 20.13
C ALA A 567 9.81 -12.34 20.94
N ARG A 568 10.84 -11.56 20.59
CA ARG A 568 11.17 -10.27 21.21
C ARG A 568 10.65 -9.08 20.40
N ASP A 569 10.04 -9.31 19.23
CA ASP A 569 9.56 -8.25 18.36
C ASP A 569 8.25 -7.65 18.90
N LYS A 570 8.35 -6.43 19.44
CA LYS A 570 7.19 -5.70 19.97
C LYS A 570 6.28 -5.18 18.86
N GLU A 571 6.78 -5.07 17.63
CA GLU A 571 5.99 -4.58 16.49
C GLU A 571 5.16 -5.69 15.85
N ALA A 572 5.45 -6.96 16.10
CA ALA A 572 4.67 -8.09 15.61
C ALA A 572 4.51 -9.21 16.66
N PRO A 573 3.78 -8.95 17.77
CA PRO A 573 3.60 -9.93 18.82
C PRO A 573 3.00 -11.23 18.29
N GLY A 574 3.59 -12.38 18.64
CA GLY A 574 3.06 -13.68 18.23
C GLY A 574 3.44 -14.18 16.86
N TYR A 575 4.20 -13.42 16.11
CA TYR A 575 4.59 -13.83 14.77
C TYR A 575 5.63 -14.96 14.80
N SER A 576 5.27 -16.14 14.26
CA SER A 576 6.17 -17.32 14.15
C SER A 576 6.84 -17.48 12.79
N GLY A 577 6.80 -16.43 11.96
CA GLY A 577 7.35 -16.51 10.61
C GLY A 577 6.39 -17.11 9.61
N LEU A 578 5.08 -17.13 9.92
CA LEU A 578 4.01 -17.55 9.03
C LEU A 578 2.80 -16.62 9.14
N VAL A 579 2.03 -16.54 8.07
CA VAL A 579 0.75 -15.83 8.00
C VAL A 579 -0.16 -16.53 6.99
N TRP A 580 -1.43 -16.69 7.31
CA TRP A 580 -2.41 -17.20 6.34
C TRP A 580 -2.86 -16.09 5.41
N VAL A 581 -2.91 -16.38 4.12
CA VAL A 581 -3.24 -15.41 3.07
C VAL A 581 -4.35 -15.97 2.21
N ALA A 582 -5.39 -15.17 1.96
CA ALA A 582 -6.44 -15.54 1.01
C ALA A 582 -5.86 -15.62 -0.41
N GLY A 583 -6.19 -16.69 -1.16
CA GLY A 583 -5.65 -16.88 -2.52
C GLY A 583 -5.94 -15.70 -3.45
N CYS A 584 -7.12 -15.10 -3.36
CA CYS A 584 -7.47 -13.91 -4.15
C CYS A 584 -6.59 -12.67 -3.86
N ALA A 585 -5.96 -12.56 -2.69
CA ALA A 585 -5.06 -11.45 -2.35
C ALA A 585 -3.61 -11.70 -2.78
N LEU A 586 -3.27 -12.93 -3.20
CA LEU A 586 -1.89 -13.35 -3.39
C LEU A 586 -1.16 -12.55 -4.47
N PHE A 587 -1.77 -12.34 -5.63
CA PHE A 587 -1.16 -11.64 -6.77
C PHE A 587 -1.62 -10.19 -6.95
N GLU A 588 -2.73 -9.80 -6.31
CA GLU A 588 -3.24 -8.42 -6.35
C GLU A 588 -2.60 -7.53 -5.28
N ASP A 589 -2.10 -8.14 -4.20
CA ASP A 589 -1.70 -7.42 -3.00
C ASP A 589 -0.36 -7.93 -2.46
N VAL A 590 -0.32 -9.19 -2.03
CA VAL A 590 0.83 -9.77 -1.31
C VAL A 590 2.08 -9.81 -2.18
N PHE A 591 2.00 -10.33 -3.40
CA PHE A 591 3.15 -10.34 -4.32
C PHE A 591 3.62 -8.92 -4.63
N PRO A 592 2.77 -7.98 -5.09
CA PRO A 592 3.19 -6.59 -5.33
C PRO A 592 3.86 -5.94 -4.12
N GLY A 593 3.29 -6.09 -2.91
CA GLY A 593 3.82 -5.47 -1.71
C GLY A 593 5.16 -6.03 -1.27
N LEU A 594 5.34 -7.36 -1.32
CA LEU A 594 6.62 -8.00 -1.01
C LEU A 594 7.67 -7.71 -2.11
N PHE A 595 7.27 -7.75 -3.38
CA PHE A 595 8.16 -7.48 -4.52
C PHE A 595 8.69 -6.05 -4.51
N MET A 596 7.83 -5.09 -4.16
CA MET A 596 8.17 -3.67 -4.04
C MET A 596 8.75 -3.32 -2.66
N THR A 597 8.93 -4.29 -1.75
CA THR A 597 9.43 -4.08 -0.38
C THR A 597 8.65 -3.01 0.40
N LEU A 598 7.33 -2.95 0.19
CA LEU A 598 6.44 -2.02 0.90
C LEU A 598 6.16 -2.49 2.32
N TYR A 599 6.12 -3.81 2.50
CA TYR A 599 5.94 -4.45 3.80
C TYR A 599 6.53 -5.86 3.83
N GLU A 600 6.64 -6.43 5.02
CA GLU A 600 7.16 -7.78 5.31
C GLU A 600 6.03 -8.75 5.73
N PRO A 601 6.26 -10.07 5.74
CA PRO A 601 5.22 -11.01 6.18
C PRO A 601 4.75 -10.81 7.62
N LYS A 602 5.64 -10.37 8.54
CA LYS A 602 5.27 -10.00 9.92
C LYS A 602 4.25 -8.84 9.98
N GLN A 603 4.29 -7.99 8.96
CA GLN A 603 3.37 -6.88 8.84
C GLN A 603 1.98 -7.33 8.34
N LEU A 604 1.94 -8.35 7.47
CA LEU A 604 0.69 -9.00 7.09
C LEU A 604 0.03 -9.70 8.29
N TRP A 605 0.84 -10.32 9.16
CA TRP A 605 0.38 -10.96 10.40
C TRP A 605 -0.41 -10.02 11.31
N ASN A 606 0.09 -8.79 11.51
CA ASN A 606 -0.61 -7.81 12.36
C ASN A 606 -2.00 -7.44 11.80
N ILE A 607 -2.13 -7.34 10.47
CA ILE A 607 -3.43 -7.08 9.84
C ILE A 607 -4.33 -8.31 9.91
N SER A 608 -3.78 -9.52 9.72
CA SER A 608 -4.56 -10.75 9.78
C SER A 608 -4.99 -11.12 11.18
N ALA A 609 -4.28 -10.68 12.23
CA ALA A 609 -4.62 -10.95 13.63
C ALA A 609 -5.99 -10.39 14.02
N CYS A 610 -6.46 -9.33 13.35
CA CYS A 610 -7.81 -8.80 13.53
C CYS A 610 -8.89 -9.70 12.92
N HIS A 611 -8.55 -10.56 11.95
CA HIS A 611 -9.48 -11.44 11.25
C HIS A 611 -9.93 -12.61 12.14
N PRO A 612 -11.24 -12.95 12.19
CA PRO A 612 -11.77 -14.07 12.97
C PRO A 612 -11.06 -15.41 12.74
N GLY A 613 -10.73 -15.68 11.48
CA GLY A 613 -9.94 -16.84 11.04
C GLY A 613 -8.43 -16.60 10.90
N GLY A 614 -7.89 -15.44 11.31
CA GLY A 614 -6.45 -15.15 11.21
C GLY A 614 -5.91 -15.04 9.77
N VAL A 615 -6.77 -14.78 8.78
CA VAL A 615 -6.40 -14.74 7.36
C VAL A 615 -6.20 -13.29 6.91
N TYR A 616 -5.08 -13.02 6.26
CA TYR A 616 -4.83 -11.78 5.56
C TYR A 616 -5.70 -11.71 4.31
N LEU A 617 -6.65 -10.77 4.30
CA LEU A 617 -7.53 -10.56 3.17
C LEU A 617 -7.02 -9.48 2.21
N GLY A 618 -6.08 -8.61 2.58
CA GLY A 618 -5.66 -7.44 1.79
C GLY A 618 -5.55 -6.17 2.64
N ALA A 619 -5.65 -4.98 2.03
CA ALA A 619 -5.68 -3.73 2.77
C ALA A 619 -6.62 -3.80 3.99
N PRO A 620 -6.22 -3.20 5.13
CA PRO A 620 -6.95 -3.31 6.36
C PRO A 620 -8.38 -2.81 6.24
N LEU A 621 -9.24 -3.48 7.00
CA LEU A 621 -10.67 -3.48 6.78
C LEU A 621 -11.37 -2.18 7.02
N ALA A 622 -12.58 -2.09 6.46
CA ALA A 622 -13.57 -1.14 6.88
C ALA A 622 -13.72 -1.09 8.43
N ARG A 623 -13.77 0.10 9.05
CA ARG A 623 -13.97 0.24 10.52
C ARG A 623 -15.19 -0.52 11.00
N TYR A 624 -16.27 -0.46 10.22
CA TYR A 624 -17.49 -1.20 10.50
C TYR A 624 -17.27 -2.73 10.53
N GLN A 625 -16.46 -3.23 9.60
CA GLN A 625 -16.12 -4.66 9.52
C GLN A 625 -15.20 -5.09 10.66
N SER A 626 -14.21 -4.26 11.02
CA SER A 626 -13.35 -4.52 12.19
C SER A 626 -14.15 -4.59 13.48
N HIS A 627 -15.18 -3.77 13.62
CA HIS A 627 -16.08 -3.81 14.78
C HIS A 627 -16.88 -5.12 14.86
N LEU A 628 -17.39 -5.63 13.73
CA LEU A 628 -18.07 -6.93 13.68
C LEU A 628 -17.13 -8.08 14.02
N TRP A 629 -15.90 -8.04 13.52
CA TRP A 629 -14.89 -9.04 13.81
C TRP A 629 -14.46 -9.04 15.28
N ALA A 630 -14.33 -7.86 15.89
CA ALA A 630 -14.07 -7.74 17.32
C ALA A 630 -15.17 -8.45 18.13
N GLY A 631 -16.44 -8.14 17.87
CA GLY A 631 -17.57 -8.82 18.53
C GLY A 631 -17.56 -10.34 18.35
N PHE A 632 -17.16 -10.85 17.18
CA PHE A 632 -16.99 -12.29 16.97
C PHE A 632 -15.88 -12.89 17.83
N ASN A 633 -14.73 -12.22 17.87
CA ASN A 633 -13.59 -12.68 18.65
C ASN A 633 -13.90 -12.70 20.15
N ASP A 634 -14.65 -11.72 20.64
CA ASP A 634 -15.19 -11.67 22.00
C ASP A 634 -16.05 -12.89 22.31
N LEU A 635 -17.07 -13.14 21.48
CA LEU A 635 -17.96 -14.30 21.65
C LEU A 635 -17.19 -15.62 21.61
N ARG A 636 -16.26 -15.76 20.65
CA ARG A 636 -15.44 -16.97 20.51
C ARG A 636 -14.65 -17.24 21.78
N LEU A 637 -14.08 -16.20 22.39
CA LEU A 637 -13.29 -16.36 23.59
C LEU A 637 -14.13 -16.66 24.82
N ASP A 638 -15.32 -16.09 24.91
CA ASP A 638 -16.25 -16.43 25.99
C ASP A 638 -16.68 -17.90 25.90
N LEU A 639 -16.92 -18.41 24.69
CA LEU A 639 -17.20 -19.84 24.45
C LEU A 639 -16.02 -20.73 24.83
N VAL A 640 -14.80 -20.35 24.47
CA VAL A 640 -13.58 -21.08 24.85
C VAL A 640 -13.40 -21.09 26.37
N ARG A 641 -13.57 -19.94 27.04
CA ARG A 641 -13.50 -19.88 28.51
C ARG A 641 -14.57 -20.73 29.17
N ALA A 642 -15.80 -20.73 28.64
CA ALA A 642 -16.88 -21.57 29.16
C ALA A 642 -16.55 -23.07 29.01
N ALA A 643 -16.02 -23.49 27.86
CA ALA A 643 -15.63 -24.89 27.62
C ALA A 643 -14.51 -25.35 28.57
N LEU A 644 -13.56 -24.45 28.88
CA LEU A 644 -12.46 -24.74 29.81
C LEU A 644 -12.87 -24.69 31.28
N GLY A 645 -13.78 -23.77 31.63
CA GLY A 645 -14.36 -23.69 32.97
C GLY A 645 -15.22 -24.91 33.31
N GLN A 646 -15.79 -25.59 32.31
CA GLN A 646 -16.49 -26.87 32.51
C GLN A 646 -15.52 -28.06 32.66
N GLN A 647 -14.31 -28.01 32.08
CA GLN A 647 -13.30 -29.06 32.24
C GLN A 647 -12.57 -29.02 33.60
N SER A 648 -12.64 -27.92 34.36
CA SER A 648 -12.07 -27.86 35.72
C SER A 648 -13.04 -28.28 36.82
N GLN A 649 -14.31 -28.57 36.47
CA GLN A 649 -15.36 -29.03 37.40
C GLN A 649 -15.78 -30.50 37.19
N ALA A 650 -15.23 -31.18 36.17
CA ALA A 650 -15.36 -32.61 35.91
C ALA A 650 -14.05 -33.31 36.25
#